data_AF-A0A838S966-F1
#
_entry.id   AF-A0A838S966-F1
#
_cell.length_a   1.000
_cell.length_b   1.000
_cell.length_c   1.000
_cell.angle_alpha   90.00
_cell.angle_beta   90.00
_cell.angle_gamma   90.00
#
_symmetry.space_group_name_H-M   'P 1'
#
loop_
_entity.id
_entity.type
_entity.pdbx_description
1 polymer ?
#
loop_
_entity_poly.entity_id
_entity_poly.type
_entity_poly.pdbx_seq_one_letter_code
_entity_poly.pdbx_strand_id
1 'polypeptide(L)'
;MISVGVVDGKVAYVSSSAAGAAAAPATTGLIDSGAAWLKAAANVGHTAASADITGVQNERGWTLFSVDGLDEQQRARLVALPTPTQGVKAAYETVVYQGTGGGEFAYTVFVDAQNGDILFRTNRLNHLDGTASAAPAAALPMAPTAGEFTGAYTPTACGPEHPIDVDADTESIYVFATAVVPANDIVVNILRNGEVVGGPGDTGTSPEVSTYDGVAGDPAGSVYEAQVCPFDAASQVAPPYTYAGSYVTSNVAASGVPFPPRWKYFLANPPLNGADTDTRIVGCFTGADGQTRVPPRPLPAGCDREEGNAAARLPWDVDPTTGQPTFTTSGNAARSVEAWFSPLAPPVGDNYSPVSPNRRYIYPWEDTWRNEKCNPAAFGTPGLEDPESGRNDINAAITSLFANHNRMHDWSYFLGFTENNYNMQVSNFGNDADGTVPGLGDKDPEIGGAQAGAVTGGFPSFLGRDNANQITLNDGIPGITNMYLWQPLPAAFYASCTDGDFDQSVIGHEYTHAISNRMVGGPDAGLTSGSDGQARAMGESYSDLTAVEYLNEYDYVPTAGENPFAVGPYVTGSDERGIRNYGMNVSPLNFSDVQGYDGSGVGSPHDDGEIWSAVNFQIRQAMIARYNGGFPAGNNALQKRCADGILPADKCPGNRRWMQTVFDAYLLMPPAVSMLG
;
A
#
# COMPACT_ATOMS: atom_id res chain seq x y z
N MET A 1 20.23 -12.48 -4.40
CA MET A 1 20.53 -11.07 -4.11
C MET A 1 20.98 -10.98 -2.66
N ILE A 2 22.04 -10.24 -2.33
CA ILE A 2 22.41 -9.92 -0.95
C ILE A 2 22.27 -8.41 -0.82
N SER A 3 21.30 -7.96 -0.03
CA SER A 3 21.04 -6.56 0.26
C SER A 3 21.56 -6.25 1.65
N VAL A 4 22.40 -5.22 1.74
CA VAL A 4 23.00 -4.78 3.00
C VAL A 4 22.57 -3.34 3.23
N GLY A 5 21.63 -3.13 4.14
CA GLY A 5 21.28 -1.81 4.64
C GLY A 5 22.35 -1.33 5.60
N VAL A 6 23.00 -0.22 5.26
CA VAL A 6 24.02 0.41 6.10
C VAL A 6 23.48 1.73 6.62
N VAL A 7 23.44 1.87 7.94
CA VAL A 7 23.07 3.10 8.65
C VAL A 7 24.27 3.51 9.51
N ASP A 8 24.70 4.76 9.43
CA ASP A 8 25.87 5.31 10.15
C ASP A 8 27.17 4.52 9.98
N GLY A 9 27.40 3.98 8.78
CA GLY A 9 28.57 3.16 8.48
C GLY A 9 28.57 1.80 9.17
N LYS A 10 27.45 1.41 9.81
CA LYS A 10 27.22 0.10 10.41
C LYS A 10 26.12 -0.63 9.65
N VAL A 11 26.24 -1.95 9.57
CA VAL A 11 25.22 -2.78 8.92
C VAL A 11 24.00 -2.87 9.83
N ALA A 12 22.88 -2.27 9.40
CA ALA A 12 21.61 -2.24 10.13
C ALA A 12 20.72 -3.43 9.76
N TYR A 13 20.73 -3.84 8.49
CA TYR A 13 20.09 -5.08 8.07
C TYR A 13 20.89 -5.77 6.97
N VAL A 14 20.80 -7.10 6.94
CA VAL A 14 21.24 -7.92 5.82
C VAL A 14 20.08 -8.82 5.44
N SER A 15 19.58 -8.68 4.22
CA SER A 15 18.65 -9.65 3.62
C SER A 15 19.35 -10.35 2.46
N SER A 16 19.07 -11.63 2.29
CA SER A 16 19.74 -12.44 1.30
C SER A 16 18.78 -13.50 0.75
N SER A 17 18.47 -13.40 -0.54
CA SER A 17 17.98 -14.55 -1.32
C SER A 17 19.13 -15.43 -1.82
N ALA A 18 20.38 -15.13 -1.42
CA ALA A 18 21.52 -15.99 -1.71
C ALA A 18 21.55 -17.19 -0.76
N ALA A 19 21.35 -18.38 -1.31
CA ALA A 19 21.54 -19.65 -0.63
C ALA A 19 23.03 -20.02 -0.51
N GLY A 20 23.83 -19.15 0.12
CA GLY A 20 25.26 -19.37 0.37
C GLY A 20 26.09 -19.76 -0.88
N ALA A 21 27.34 -20.17 -0.66
CA ALA A 21 28.15 -20.81 -1.69
C ALA A 21 27.80 -22.30 -1.82
N ALA A 22 26.55 -22.61 -2.19
CA ALA A 22 26.18 -23.96 -2.58
C ALA A 22 26.67 -24.22 -4.02
N ALA A 23 27.15 -25.44 -4.29
CA ALA A 23 27.42 -25.84 -5.66
C ALA A 23 26.13 -25.73 -6.49
N ALA A 24 26.26 -25.36 -7.77
CA ALA A 24 25.12 -25.36 -8.69
C ALA A 24 24.40 -26.73 -8.62
N PRO A 25 23.07 -26.76 -8.59
CA PRO A 25 22.32 -28.00 -8.52
C PRO A 25 22.74 -28.98 -9.63
N ALA A 26 22.67 -30.27 -9.33
CA ALA A 26 23.01 -31.30 -10.30
C ALA A 26 22.19 -31.12 -11.59
N THR A 27 22.87 -31.13 -12.74
CA THR A 27 22.26 -31.00 -14.07
C THR A 27 22.12 -32.33 -14.81
N THR A 28 22.51 -33.43 -14.14
CA THR A 28 22.46 -34.79 -14.68
C THR A 28 21.52 -35.67 -13.85
N GLY A 29 20.84 -36.62 -14.52
CA GLY A 29 19.88 -37.51 -13.87
C GLY A 29 18.56 -36.83 -13.48
N LEU A 30 18.19 -35.77 -14.20
CA LEU A 30 16.92 -35.07 -13.98
C LEU A 30 15.76 -35.80 -14.67
N ILE A 31 14.59 -35.82 -14.04
CA ILE A 31 13.33 -36.19 -14.69
C ILE A 31 12.99 -35.15 -15.76
N ASP A 32 12.20 -35.52 -16.76
CA ASP A 32 11.73 -34.56 -17.77
C ASP A 32 10.60 -33.68 -17.22
N SER A 33 10.37 -32.53 -17.87
CA SER A 33 9.35 -31.54 -17.47
C SER A 33 7.92 -32.11 -17.52
N GLY A 34 7.63 -33.05 -18.41
CA GLY A 34 6.35 -33.76 -18.47
C GLY A 34 6.17 -34.69 -17.28
N ALA A 35 7.19 -35.49 -16.95
CA ALA A 35 7.19 -36.34 -15.76
C ALA A 35 7.06 -35.53 -14.46
N ALA A 36 7.74 -34.38 -14.36
CA ALA A 36 7.58 -33.48 -13.23
C ALA A 36 6.15 -32.92 -13.13
N TRP A 37 5.57 -32.49 -14.25
CA TRP A 37 4.19 -32.02 -14.26
C TRP A 37 3.17 -33.11 -13.90
N LEU A 38 3.36 -34.37 -14.34
CA LEU A 38 2.49 -35.48 -13.93
C LEU A 38 2.53 -35.72 -12.41
N LYS A 39 3.70 -35.55 -11.79
CA LYS A 39 3.84 -35.61 -10.32
C LYS A 39 3.08 -34.47 -9.65
N ALA A 40 3.19 -33.26 -10.20
CA ALA A 40 2.45 -32.09 -9.73
C ALA A 40 0.93 -32.26 -9.88
N ALA A 41 0.47 -32.69 -11.05
CA ALA A 41 -0.94 -32.96 -11.35
C ALA A 41 -1.53 -33.98 -10.37
N ALA A 42 -0.85 -35.12 -10.17
CA ALA A 42 -1.27 -36.13 -9.20
C ALA A 42 -1.31 -35.58 -7.77
N ASN A 43 -0.36 -34.71 -7.40
CA ASN A 43 -0.32 -34.08 -6.09
C ASN A 43 -1.50 -33.13 -5.84
N VAL A 44 -2.02 -32.48 -6.89
CA VAL A 44 -3.18 -31.59 -6.80
C VAL A 44 -4.51 -32.29 -7.08
N GLY A 45 -4.50 -33.63 -7.16
CA GLY A 45 -5.70 -34.45 -7.35
C GLY A 45 -6.16 -34.59 -8.80
N HIS A 46 -5.36 -34.15 -9.78
CA HIS A 46 -5.62 -34.34 -11.21
C HIS A 46 -4.88 -35.57 -11.74
N THR A 47 -5.59 -36.49 -12.39
CA THR A 47 -4.99 -37.71 -12.94
C THR A 47 -4.80 -37.58 -14.45
N ALA A 48 -3.55 -37.65 -14.90
CA ALA A 48 -3.18 -37.68 -16.31
C ALA A 48 -2.09 -38.75 -16.53
N ALA A 49 -1.98 -39.26 -17.75
CA ALA A 49 -0.93 -40.15 -18.22
C ALA A 49 0.05 -39.41 -19.13
N SER A 50 1.27 -39.92 -19.26
CA SER A 50 2.27 -39.34 -20.19
C SER A 50 1.81 -39.34 -21.65
N ALA A 51 0.90 -40.25 -22.02
CA ALA A 51 0.29 -40.28 -23.35
C ALA A 51 -0.68 -39.12 -23.59
N ASP A 52 -1.16 -38.47 -22.53
CA ASP A 52 -2.11 -37.36 -22.61
C ASP A 52 -1.39 -36.02 -22.87
N ILE A 53 -0.07 -35.98 -22.67
CA ILE A 53 0.76 -34.81 -22.94
C ILE A 53 1.09 -34.71 -24.43
N THR A 54 0.65 -33.63 -25.05
CA THR A 54 0.87 -33.36 -26.49
C THR A 54 1.33 -31.92 -26.72
N GLY A 55 1.82 -31.62 -27.92
CA GLY A 55 2.18 -30.23 -28.29
C GLY A 55 3.37 -29.65 -27.51
N VAL A 56 4.30 -30.48 -27.06
CA VAL A 56 5.46 -30.04 -26.26
C VAL A 56 6.33 -29.06 -27.04
N GLN A 57 6.50 -27.86 -26.52
CA GLN A 57 7.35 -26.81 -27.09
C GLN A 57 8.13 -26.08 -26.00
N ASN A 58 9.30 -25.55 -26.34
CA ASN A 58 10.10 -24.74 -25.43
C ASN A 58 10.01 -23.27 -25.84
N GLU A 59 9.59 -22.41 -24.93
CA GLU A 59 9.40 -20.98 -25.16
C GLU A 59 9.79 -20.18 -23.92
N ARG A 60 10.65 -19.17 -24.08
CA ARG A 60 11.05 -18.22 -23.02
C ARG A 60 11.46 -18.89 -21.69
N GLY A 61 12.13 -20.05 -21.75
CA GLY A 61 12.60 -20.80 -20.59
C GLY A 61 11.59 -21.78 -19.98
N TRP A 62 10.37 -21.85 -20.52
CA TRP A 62 9.33 -22.80 -20.15
C TRP A 62 9.19 -23.93 -21.18
N THR A 63 8.88 -25.13 -20.70
CA THR A 63 8.29 -26.18 -21.52
C THR A 63 6.77 -26.06 -21.41
N LEU A 64 6.12 -25.77 -22.53
CA LEU A 64 4.67 -25.64 -22.68
C LEU A 64 4.12 -26.90 -23.34
N PHE A 65 2.93 -27.36 -22.93
CA PHE A 65 2.27 -28.53 -23.52
C PHE A 65 0.76 -28.51 -23.25
N SER A 66 0.01 -29.28 -24.02
CA SER A 66 -1.41 -29.53 -23.82
C SER A 66 -1.61 -30.89 -23.15
N VAL A 67 -2.65 -31.02 -22.33
CA VAL A 67 -3.00 -32.26 -21.64
C VAL A 67 -4.46 -32.60 -21.91
N ASP A 68 -4.74 -33.81 -22.37
CA ASP A 68 -6.12 -34.25 -22.62
C ASP A 68 -6.97 -34.14 -21.34
N GLY A 69 -8.15 -33.53 -21.45
CA GLY A 69 -9.01 -33.23 -20.31
C GLY A 69 -8.73 -31.90 -19.58
N LEU A 70 -7.68 -31.16 -19.95
CA LEU A 70 -7.47 -29.77 -19.53
C LEU A 70 -7.70 -28.83 -20.73
N ASP A 71 -8.49 -27.80 -20.51
CA ASP A 71 -8.89 -26.80 -21.51
C ASP A 71 -7.81 -25.75 -21.79
N GLU A 72 -6.75 -25.74 -20.98
CA GLU A 72 -5.74 -24.70 -20.96
C GLU A 72 -4.32 -25.28 -21.09
N GLN A 73 -3.39 -24.45 -21.58
CA GLN A 73 -2.00 -24.86 -21.76
C GLN A 73 -1.29 -25.02 -20.41
N GLN A 74 -0.59 -26.14 -20.26
CA GLN A 74 0.17 -26.49 -19.07
C GLN A 74 1.65 -26.15 -19.27
N ARG A 75 2.37 -25.93 -18.16
CA ARG A 75 3.77 -25.52 -18.24
C ARG A 75 4.65 -25.97 -17.09
N ALA A 76 5.93 -26.13 -17.39
CA ALA A 76 6.97 -26.44 -16.43
C ALA A 76 8.30 -25.79 -16.83
N ARG A 77 9.08 -25.28 -15.88
CA ARG A 77 10.46 -24.81 -16.12
C ARG A 77 11.42 -25.33 -15.06
N LEU A 78 12.66 -25.58 -15.47
CA LEU A 78 13.72 -25.96 -14.53
C LEU A 78 14.23 -24.71 -13.80
N VAL A 79 14.19 -24.74 -12.49
CA VAL A 79 14.62 -23.68 -11.58
C VAL A 79 15.60 -24.21 -10.54
N ALA A 80 16.31 -23.29 -9.91
CA ALA A 80 17.06 -23.55 -8.69
C ALA A 80 16.21 -23.10 -7.49
N LEU A 81 15.67 -24.05 -6.73
CA LEU A 81 14.82 -23.74 -5.57
C LEU A 81 15.67 -23.80 -4.29
N PRO A 82 15.86 -22.66 -3.58
CA PRO A 82 16.47 -22.68 -2.26
C PRO A 82 15.54 -23.36 -1.25
N THR A 83 16.06 -24.31 -0.48
CA THR A 83 15.34 -24.96 0.63
C THR A 83 16.03 -24.64 1.96
N PRO A 84 15.29 -24.47 3.07
CA PRO A 84 15.88 -23.99 4.34
C PRO A 84 16.88 -24.97 4.96
N THR A 85 16.69 -26.27 4.72
CA THR A 85 17.45 -27.33 5.40
C THR A 85 18.28 -28.19 4.46
N GLN A 86 18.07 -28.11 3.13
CA GLN A 86 18.72 -29.01 2.16
C GLN A 86 19.52 -28.26 1.08
N GLY A 87 19.72 -26.94 1.24
CA GLY A 87 20.43 -26.11 0.27
C GLY A 87 19.61 -25.90 -1.01
N VAL A 88 20.29 -25.55 -2.11
CA VAL A 88 19.64 -25.31 -3.41
C VAL A 88 19.38 -26.63 -4.13
N LYS A 89 18.13 -26.89 -4.48
CA LYS A 89 17.70 -28.06 -5.26
C LYS A 89 17.45 -27.67 -6.71
N ALA A 90 17.76 -28.57 -7.64
CA ALA A 90 17.21 -28.50 -8.99
C ALA A 90 15.75 -28.89 -8.87
N ALA A 91 14.83 -28.02 -9.30
CA ALA A 91 13.41 -28.27 -9.21
C ALA A 91 12.71 -27.87 -10.51
N TYR A 92 11.60 -28.51 -10.84
CA TYR A 92 10.69 -28.02 -11.84
C TYR A 92 9.60 -27.21 -11.15
N GLU A 93 9.53 -25.92 -11.48
CA GLU A 93 8.34 -25.12 -11.20
C GLU A 93 7.29 -25.46 -12.24
N THR A 94 6.15 -25.98 -11.81
CA THR A 94 5.06 -26.44 -12.68
C THR A 94 3.79 -25.66 -12.36
N VAL A 95 2.97 -25.40 -13.38
CA VAL A 95 1.62 -24.86 -13.21
C VAL A 95 0.62 -25.90 -13.68
N VAL A 96 -0.27 -26.31 -12.78
CA VAL A 96 -1.40 -27.21 -13.08
C VAL A 96 -2.66 -26.38 -13.04
N TYR A 97 -3.30 -26.20 -14.19
CA TYR A 97 -4.39 -25.24 -14.36
C TYR A 97 -5.56 -25.85 -15.13
N GLN A 98 -6.78 -25.59 -14.66
CA GLN A 98 -8.04 -25.93 -15.29
C GLN A 98 -8.99 -24.72 -15.26
N GLY A 99 -9.51 -24.35 -16.44
CA GLY A 99 -10.44 -23.24 -16.65
C GLY A 99 -11.91 -23.59 -16.41
N THR A 100 -12.82 -22.80 -17.02
CA THR A 100 -14.26 -22.58 -16.69
C THR A 100 -15.24 -23.77 -16.80
N GLY A 101 -14.78 -25.01 -16.62
CA GLY A 101 -15.56 -26.26 -16.73
C GLY A 101 -16.22 -26.80 -15.46
N GLY A 102 -16.44 -25.98 -14.42
CA GLY A 102 -17.15 -26.39 -13.20
C GLY A 102 -16.30 -27.02 -12.09
N GLY A 103 -14.99 -26.84 -12.16
CA GLY A 103 -14.00 -27.25 -11.15
C GLY A 103 -12.69 -26.52 -11.36
N GLU A 104 -12.75 -25.18 -11.39
CA GLU A 104 -11.59 -24.30 -11.60
C GLU A 104 -10.55 -24.58 -10.51
N PHE A 105 -9.33 -24.91 -10.94
CA PHE A 105 -8.20 -25.00 -10.03
C PHE A 105 -6.91 -24.52 -10.72
N ALA A 106 -6.00 -23.96 -9.94
CA ALA A 106 -4.72 -23.48 -10.42
C ALA A 106 -3.71 -23.66 -9.29
N TYR A 107 -2.63 -24.37 -9.55
CA TYR A 107 -1.58 -24.60 -8.56
C TYR A 107 -0.22 -24.35 -9.16
N THR A 108 0.67 -23.72 -8.39
CA THR A 108 2.10 -23.78 -8.66
C THR A 108 2.72 -24.85 -7.77
N VAL A 109 3.40 -25.82 -8.37
CA VAL A 109 4.03 -26.93 -7.66
C VAL A 109 5.50 -27.02 -8.06
N PHE A 110 6.39 -26.99 -7.08
CA PHE A 110 7.81 -27.24 -7.27
C PHE A 110 8.12 -28.70 -6.99
N VAL A 111 8.67 -29.38 -7.99
CA VAL A 111 8.98 -30.81 -7.98
C VAL A 111 10.48 -30.99 -8.04
N ASP A 112 11.09 -31.71 -7.10
CA ASP A 112 12.53 -32.01 -7.12
C ASP A 112 12.88 -32.72 -8.43
N ALA A 113 13.78 -32.11 -9.19
CA ALA A 113 14.08 -32.54 -10.54
C ALA A 113 14.85 -33.87 -10.57
N GLN A 114 15.40 -34.37 -9.46
CA GLN A 114 16.14 -35.64 -9.44
C GLN A 114 15.25 -36.84 -9.13
N ASN A 115 14.28 -36.68 -8.23
CA ASN A 115 13.50 -37.80 -7.70
C ASN A 115 11.97 -37.64 -7.86
N GLY A 116 11.51 -36.45 -8.26
CA GLY A 116 10.09 -36.17 -8.44
C GLY A 116 9.31 -35.93 -7.15
N ASP A 117 10.01 -35.71 -6.02
CA ASP A 117 9.37 -35.36 -4.75
C ASP A 117 8.76 -33.96 -4.83
N ILE A 118 7.62 -33.76 -4.18
CA ILE A 118 6.98 -32.44 -4.11
C ILE A 118 7.69 -31.63 -3.03
N LEU A 119 8.38 -30.57 -3.46
CA LEU A 119 9.13 -29.68 -2.56
C LEU A 119 8.23 -28.59 -2.01
N PHE A 120 7.35 -28.05 -2.85
CA PHE A 120 6.46 -26.96 -2.49
C PHE A 120 5.21 -26.98 -3.37
N ARG A 121 4.05 -26.63 -2.81
CA ARG A 121 2.79 -26.45 -3.54
C ARG A 121 2.08 -25.25 -2.98
N THR A 122 1.56 -24.41 -3.86
CA THR A 122 0.62 -23.35 -3.51
C THR A 122 -0.60 -23.37 -4.42
N ASN A 123 -1.79 -23.15 -3.83
CA ASN A 123 -3.02 -22.91 -4.58
C ASN A 123 -3.00 -21.46 -5.08
N ARG A 124 -3.26 -21.25 -6.37
CA ARG A 124 -3.24 -19.96 -7.06
C ARG A 124 -4.63 -19.40 -7.33
N LEU A 125 -5.70 -20.11 -6.94
CA LEU A 125 -7.05 -19.57 -6.92
C LEU A 125 -7.45 -19.22 -5.50
N ASN A 126 -7.86 -17.96 -5.31
CA ASN A 126 -8.50 -17.51 -4.09
C ASN A 126 -9.98 -17.23 -4.38
N HIS A 127 -10.85 -18.16 -4.00
CA HIS A 127 -12.27 -17.83 -3.83
C HIS A 127 -12.42 -17.37 -2.38
N LEU A 128 -12.72 -16.08 -2.16
CA LEU A 128 -13.18 -15.56 -0.87
C LEU A 128 -14.55 -16.21 -0.55
N ASP A 129 -14.53 -17.47 -0.08
CA ASP A 129 -15.65 -18.10 0.61
C ASP A 129 -15.49 -17.80 2.11
N GLY A 130 -16.52 -17.16 2.69
CA GLY A 130 -16.46 -16.44 3.95
C GLY A 130 -16.43 -17.32 5.20
N THR A 131 -15.43 -18.19 5.37
CA THR A 131 -15.33 -19.07 6.57
C THR A 131 -14.09 -18.92 7.44
N ALA A 132 -13.21 -17.94 7.21
CA ALA A 132 -12.21 -17.58 8.22
C ALA A 132 -12.86 -16.64 9.26
N SER A 133 -13.44 -17.21 10.32
CA SER A 133 -13.94 -16.44 11.46
C SER A 133 -12.78 -15.70 12.12
N ALA A 134 -12.72 -14.38 11.93
CA ALA A 134 -11.87 -13.49 12.73
C ALA A 134 -12.21 -13.66 14.21
N ALA A 135 -11.18 -13.77 15.05
CA ALA A 135 -11.35 -13.70 16.50
C ALA A 135 -11.95 -12.33 16.88
N PRO A 136 -12.87 -12.24 17.85
CA PRO A 136 -13.59 -11.00 18.14
C PRO A 136 -12.68 -9.96 18.81
N ALA A 137 -12.73 -8.72 18.30
CA ALA A 137 -12.14 -7.54 18.94
C ALA A 137 -12.98 -7.09 20.14
N ALA A 138 -12.32 -6.73 21.24
CA ALA A 138 -12.94 -6.21 22.46
C ALA A 138 -13.46 -4.76 22.26
N ALA A 139 -14.57 -4.41 22.91
CA ALA A 139 -15.18 -3.08 22.85
C ALA A 139 -14.56 -2.11 23.87
N LEU A 140 -14.43 -0.81 23.53
CA LEU A 140 -13.90 0.24 24.43
C LEU A 140 -14.78 1.52 24.53
N PRO A 141 -14.65 2.31 25.64
CA PRO A 141 -15.59 3.33 26.13
C PRO A 141 -15.15 4.82 25.92
N MET A 142 -15.80 5.77 26.62
CA MET A 142 -16.01 7.22 26.37
C MET A 142 -14.78 8.18 26.37
N ALA A 143 -14.99 9.46 25.98
CA ALA A 143 -13.97 10.44 25.55
C ALA A 143 -13.10 11.09 26.67
N PRO A 144 -11.78 11.31 26.43
CA PRO A 144 -10.79 11.83 27.40
C PRO A 144 -10.64 13.37 27.45
N THR A 145 -9.95 13.88 28.48
CA THR A 145 -9.51 15.29 28.64
C THR A 145 -8.09 15.44 28.07
N ALA A 146 -7.80 16.54 27.35
CA ALA A 146 -6.51 16.74 26.68
C ALA A 146 -6.04 18.20 26.71
N GLY A 147 -4.72 18.41 26.64
CA GLY A 147 -4.09 19.73 26.58
C GLY A 147 -2.76 19.72 25.82
N GLU A 148 -2.30 20.89 25.38
CA GLU A 148 -1.07 21.07 24.60
C GLU A 148 -0.07 21.96 25.33
N PHE A 149 1.22 21.76 25.07
CA PHE A 149 2.29 22.57 25.65
C PHE A 149 3.48 22.70 24.67
N THR A 150 4.24 23.77 24.81
CA THR A 150 5.48 23.99 24.03
C THR A 150 6.57 24.52 24.95
N GLY A 151 7.82 24.27 24.60
CA GLY A 151 8.93 24.73 25.42
C GLY A 151 10.29 24.60 24.76
N ALA A 152 11.30 24.98 25.53
CA ALA A 152 12.70 24.83 25.14
C ALA A 152 13.45 24.06 26.23
N TYR A 153 14.41 23.26 25.80
CA TYR A 153 15.34 22.54 26.65
C TYR A 153 16.76 22.94 26.26
N THR A 154 17.76 22.43 26.96
CA THR A 154 19.17 22.60 26.58
C THR A 154 19.79 21.23 26.40
N PRO A 155 20.97 21.13 25.76
CA PRO A 155 21.58 19.83 25.54
C PRO A 155 21.89 19.02 26.80
N THR A 156 21.88 19.66 27.97
CA THR A 156 22.21 19.02 29.25
C THR A 156 21.15 19.22 30.33
N ALA A 157 20.05 19.93 30.05
CA ALA A 157 19.03 20.22 31.06
C ALA A 157 17.63 20.23 30.46
N CYS A 158 16.67 19.72 31.24
CA CYS A 158 15.26 19.67 30.92
C CYS A 158 14.67 21.06 30.71
N GLY A 159 13.59 21.10 29.92
CA GLY A 159 12.75 22.28 29.79
C GLY A 159 11.84 22.51 31.00
N PRO A 160 10.98 23.55 30.94
CA PRO A 160 10.02 23.83 32.00
C PRO A 160 9.04 22.67 32.22
N GLU A 161 8.47 22.62 33.42
CA GLU A 161 7.37 21.72 33.80
C GLU A 161 6.04 22.32 33.35
N HIS A 162 5.18 21.51 32.74
CA HIS A 162 3.89 21.92 32.19
C HIS A 162 2.75 21.26 32.96
N PRO A 163 1.78 22.01 33.52
CA PRO A 163 0.70 21.43 34.29
C PRO A 163 -0.19 20.53 33.43
N ILE A 164 -0.57 19.38 33.99
CA ILE A 164 -1.52 18.42 33.42
C ILE A 164 -2.83 18.54 34.20
N ASP A 165 -3.91 18.86 33.50
CA ASP A 165 -5.25 18.91 34.08
C ASP A 165 -5.76 17.48 34.32
N VAL A 166 -5.92 17.12 35.60
CA VAL A 166 -6.35 15.79 36.05
C VAL A 166 -7.69 15.89 36.77
N ASP A 167 -8.72 15.31 36.17
CA ASP A 167 -10.06 15.21 36.75
C ASP A 167 -10.13 14.13 37.84
N ALA A 168 -11.12 14.24 38.74
CA ALA A 168 -11.23 13.39 39.93
C ALA A 168 -11.43 11.88 39.65
N ASP A 169 -11.83 11.51 38.43
CA ASP A 169 -12.00 10.13 37.97
C ASP A 169 -10.86 9.64 37.06
N THR A 170 -9.79 10.42 36.87
CA THR A 170 -8.64 10.02 36.05
C THR A 170 -7.97 8.76 36.61
N GLU A 171 -7.73 7.77 35.75
CA GLU A 171 -6.99 6.54 36.06
C GLU A 171 -5.64 6.47 35.33
N SER A 172 -5.47 7.16 34.17
CA SER A 172 -4.22 7.18 33.41
C SER A 172 -3.89 8.55 32.79
N ILE A 173 -2.60 8.81 32.57
CA ILE A 173 -2.01 10.00 31.94
C ILE A 173 -1.07 9.56 30.81
N TYR A 174 -1.20 10.20 29.66
CA TYR A 174 -0.30 10.06 28.50
C TYR A 174 0.31 11.42 28.22
N VAL A 175 1.62 11.48 28.01
CA VAL A 175 2.34 12.70 27.63
C VAL A 175 3.19 12.40 26.41
N PHE A 176 3.09 13.26 25.41
CA PHE A 176 3.80 13.18 24.15
C PHE A 176 4.66 14.42 23.98
N ALA A 177 5.85 14.27 23.43
CA ALA A 177 6.62 15.42 22.93
C ALA A 177 7.46 15.05 21.72
N THR A 178 7.62 16.00 20.82
CA THR A 178 8.51 15.90 19.67
C THR A 178 9.51 17.05 19.69
N ALA A 179 10.78 16.74 19.43
CA ALA A 179 11.77 17.79 19.19
C ALA A 179 11.51 18.42 17.81
N VAL A 180 11.58 19.74 17.74
CA VAL A 180 11.44 20.48 16.46
C VAL A 180 12.51 20.09 15.44
N VAL A 181 13.68 19.62 15.92
CA VAL A 181 14.69 18.96 15.11
C VAL A 181 14.63 17.46 15.44
N PRO A 182 14.04 16.61 14.58
CA PRO A 182 13.76 15.19 14.90
C PRO A 182 15.01 14.35 15.20
N ALA A 183 16.16 14.77 14.68
CA ALA A 183 17.45 14.12 14.98
C ALA A 183 17.92 14.34 16.42
N ASN A 184 17.38 15.35 17.12
CA ASN A 184 17.64 15.55 18.54
C ASN A 184 16.78 14.58 19.35
N ASP A 185 17.42 13.74 20.14
CA ASP A 185 16.75 12.72 20.92
C ASP A 185 16.29 13.27 22.28
N ILE A 186 15.04 13.06 22.65
CA ILE A 186 14.47 13.62 23.87
C ILE A 186 13.89 12.50 24.73
N VAL A 187 13.56 12.82 25.97
CA VAL A 187 12.74 11.95 26.81
C VAL A 187 11.62 12.76 27.44
N VAL A 188 10.49 12.10 27.60
CA VAL A 188 9.30 12.69 28.21
C VAL A 188 9.08 12.08 29.58
N ASN A 189 8.91 12.93 30.59
CA ASN A 189 8.60 12.54 31.95
C ASN A 189 7.20 13.00 32.35
N ILE A 190 6.51 12.16 33.12
CA ILE A 190 5.32 12.53 33.88
C ILE A 190 5.73 12.66 35.35
N LEU A 191 5.59 13.86 35.89
CA LEU A 191 5.87 14.20 37.29
C LEU A 191 4.57 14.19 38.09
N ARG A 192 4.64 13.73 39.33
CA ARG A 192 3.60 13.85 40.36
C ARG A 192 4.21 14.52 41.57
N ASN A 193 3.74 15.72 41.91
CA ASN A 193 4.30 16.55 43.00
C ASN A 193 5.83 16.74 42.89
N GLY A 194 6.36 16.87 41.67
CA GLY A 194 7.80 16.99 41.38
C GLY A 194 8.59 15.68 41.36
N GLU A 195 7.95 14.52 41.56
CA GLU A 195 8.60 13.20 41.43
C GLU A 195 8.21 12.52 40.11
N VAL A 196 9.17 11.94 39.38
CA VAL A 196 8.88 11.21 38.13
C VAL A 196 8.10 9.92 38.44
N VAL A 197 6.90 9.80 37.86
CA VAL A 197 5.98 8.66 38.05
C VAL A 197 5.65 7.92 36.76
N GLY A 198 5.67 8.60 35.61
CA GLY A 198 5.70 7.97 34.28
C GLY A 198 7.16 7.95 33.81
N GLY A 199 7.67 6.77 33.46
CA GLY A 199 9.06 6.59 33.09
C GLY A 199 9.47 7.45 31.88
N PRO A 200 10.77 7.71 31.67
CA PRO A 200 11.23 8.42 30.49
C PRO A 200 10.76 7.64 29.26
N GLY A 201 9.80 8.23 28.54
CA GLY A 201 9.37 7.74 27.25
C GLY A 201 10.51 7.89 26.27
N ASP A 202 11.01 6.76 25.77
CA ASP A 202 12.08 6.67 24.79
C ASP A 202 11.76 5.55 23.79
N THR A 203 11.40 5.96 22.58
CA THR A 203 11.08 5.15 21.41
C THR A 203 12.26 5.09 20.45
N GLY A 204 13.38 5.74 20.80
CA GLY A 204 14.63 5.83 20.04
C GLY A 204 14.65 6.94 18.98
N THR A 205 13.52 7.59 18.71
CA THR A 205 13.38 8.69 17.74
C THR A 205 12.14 9.53 18.08
N SER A 206 12.20 10.86 17.92
CA SER A 206 11.01 11.72 18.06
C SER A 206 9.87 11.30 17.09
N PRO A 207 8.59 11.29 17.53
CA PRO A 207 8.07 11.71 18.82
C PRO A 207 8.19 10.68 19.95
N GLU A 208 8.36 11.19 21.16
CA GLU A 208 8.49 10.39 22.39
C GLU A 208 7.21 10.38 23.22
N VAL A 209 6.97 9.26 23.91
CA VAL A 209 5.73 9.02 24.68
C VAL A 209 6.01 8.46 26.08
N SER A 210 5.46 9.12 27.09
CA SER A 210 5.43 8.63 28.47
C SER A 210 4.00 8.33 28.90
N THR A 211 3.85 7.29 29.71
CA THR A 211 2.55 6.81 30.19
C THR A 211 2.58 6.60 31.70
N TYR A 212 1.46 6.90 32.37
CA TYR A 212 1.30 6.69 33.80
C TYR A 212 -0.11 6.22 34.13
N ASP A 213 -0.24 4.97 34.57
CA ASP A 213 -1.53 4.32 34.88
C ASP A 213 -1.86 4.26 36.38
N GLY A 214 -1.09 4.98 37.21
CA GLY A 214 -1.17 4.91 38.67
C GLY A 214 -2.12 5.92 39.33
N VAL A 215 -2.81 6.75 38.56
CA VAL A 215 -3.54 7.93 39.07
C VAL A 215 -4.60 7.55 40.09
N ALA A 216 -5.34 6.46 39.86
CA ALA A 216 -6.37 5.98 40.77
C ALA A 216 -5.82 5.55 42.16
N GLY A 217 -4.53 5.24 42.25
CA GLY A 217 -3.84 4.86 43.48
C GLY A 217 -3.18 6.03 44.22
N ASP A 218 -3.23 7.24 43.66
CA ASP A 218 -2.47 8.38 44.17
C ASP A 218 -3.20 9.18 45.26
N PRO A 219 -2.45 9.92 46.11
CA PRO A 219 -3.05 10.79 47.12
C PRO A 219 -3.96 11.85 46.49
N ALA A 220 -5.13 12.06 47.08
CA ALA A 220 -6.06 13.11 46.67
C ALA A 220 -5.38 14.50 46.70
N GLY A 221 -5.51 15.26 45.62
CA GLY A 221 -4.87 16.57 45.45
C GLY A 221 -3.44 16.53 44.92
N SER A 222 -2.98 15.38 44.41
CA SER A 222 -1.72 15.30 43.66
C SER A 222 -1.75 16.20 42.42
N VAL A 223 -0.64 16.89 42.16
CA VAL A 223 -0.43 17.73 40.98
C VAL A 223 0.43 16.96 39.99
N TYR A 224 0.05 16.98 38.71
CA TYR A 224 0.75 16.27 37.64
C TYR A 224 1.32 17.26 36.64
N GLU A 225 2.55 17.01 36.19
CA GLU A 225 3.26 17.89 35.26
C GLU A 225 4.00 17.07 34.19
N ALA A 226 4.04 17.58 32.97
CA ALA A 226 4.85 17.06 31.87
C ALA A 226 6.19 17.78 31.83
N GLN A 227 7.29 17.05 31.60
CA GLN A 227 8.62 17.64 31.42
C GLN A 227 9.38 16.93 30.30
N VAL A 228 9.97 17.72 29.42
CA VAL A 228 10.80 17.23 28.31
C VAL A 228 12.27 17.47 28.62
N CYS A 229 13.07 16.44 28.49
CA CYS A 229 14.51 16.46 28.74
C CYS A 229 15.29 15.99 27.51
N PRO A 230 16.57 16.39 27.34
CA PRO A 230 17.44 15.70 26.40
C PRO A 230 17.64 14.25 26.86
N PHE A 231 17.66 13.29 25.94
CA PHE A 231 18.02 11.90 26.29
C PHE A 231 19.45 11.84 26.83
N ASP A 232 20.40 12.36 26.05
CA ASP A 232 21.75 12.69 26.50
C ASP A 232 22.32 13.89 25.72
N ALA A 233 23.49 14.38 26.13
CA ALA A 233 24.11 15.54 25.48
C ALA A 233 24.73 15.23 24.11
N ALA A 234 25.05 13.96 23.84
CA ALA A 234 25.64 13.52 22.57
C ALA A 234 24.58 13.33 21.48
N SER A 235 23.33 13.08 21.87
CA SER A 235 22.18 12.92 20.99
C SER A 235 21.51 14.24 20.59
N GLN A 236 22.10 15.38 21.00
CA GLN A 236 21.64 16.73 20.60
C GLN A 236 22.51 17.26 19.47
N VAL A 237 22.05 17.05 18.25
CA VAL A 237 22.82 17.22 17.03
C VAL A 237 22.86 18.67 16.55
N ALA A 238 21.77 19.43 16.70
CA ALA A 238 21.72 20.84 16.30
C ALA A 238 20.59 21.66 16.96
N PRO A 239 20.77 22.97 17.21
CA PRO A 239 19.68 23.87 17.57
C PRO A 239 18.70 24.10 16.39
N PRO A 240 17.43 24.46 16.63
CA PRO A 240 16.85 24.85 17.92
C PRO A 240 16.49 23.66 18.83
N TYR A 241 16.75 23.80 20.13
CA TYR A 241 16.36 22.83 21.17
C TYR A 241 14.97 23.16 21.73
N THR A 242 13.99 23.15 20.83
CA THR A 242 12.58 23.43 21.14
C THR A 242 11.75 22.19 20.89
N TYR A 243 10.63 22.07 21.60
CA TYR A 243 9.70 20.95 21.46
C TYR A 243 8.25 21.43 21.46
N ALA A 244 7.41 20.61 20.86
CA ALA A 244 5.96 20.66 21.01
C ALA A 244 5.50 19.36 21.68
N GLY A 245 4.56 19.46 22.61
CA GLY A 245 4.04 18.31 23.34
C GLY A 245 2.57 18.46 23.69
N SER A 246 1.98 17.36 24.14
CA SER A 246 0.59 17.32 24.55
C SER A 246 0.41 16.27 25.64
N TYR A 247 -0.69 16.36 26.37
CA TYR A 247 -1.08 15.35 27.33
C TYR A 247 -2.54 14.96 27.15
N VAL A 248 -2.86 13.75 27.56
CA VAL A 248 -4.22 13.21 27.61
C VAL A 248 -4.42 12.51 28.97
N THR A 249 -5.54 12.77 29.62
CA THR A 249 -5.97 12.11 30.85
C THR A 249 -7.23 11.29 30.59
N SER A 250 -7.28 10.09 31.15
CA SER A 250 -8.34 9.11 30.89
C SER A 250 -8.81 8.48 32.20
N ASN A 251 -10.12 8.26 32.35
CA ASN A 251 -10.72 7.59 33.50
C ASN A 251 -10.72 6.06 33.40
N VAL A 252 -9.78 5.51 32.63
CA VAL A 252 -9.57 4.07 32.45
C VAL A 252 -8.08 3.74 32.61
N ALA A 253 -7.76 2.79 33.48
CA ALA A 253 -6.41 2.26 33.65
C ALA A 253 -5.95 1.60 32.34
N ALA A 254 -4.83 2.06 31.78
CA ALA A 254 -4.13 1.52 30.61
C ALA A 254 -5.01 0.89 29.51
N SER A 255 -6.01 1.60 28.99
CA SER A 255 -6.68 1.23 27.70
C SER A 255 -7.51 2.36 27.07
N GLY A 256 -7.07 3.61 27.20
CA GLY A 256 -7.78 4.79 26.69
C GLY A 256 -7.08 5.52 25.54
N VAL A 257 -6.52 4.82 24.56
CA VAL A 257 -6.01 5.47 23.35
C VAL A 257 -7.16 6.22 22.66
N PRO A 258 -7.00 7.50 22.25
CA PRO A 258 -8.01 8.24 21.50
C PRO A 258 -8.57 7.43 20.32
N PHE A 259 -9.90 7.30 20.27
CA PHE A 259 -10.59 6.44 19.31
C PHE A 259 -11.94 7.07 18.90
N PRO A 260 -12.40 6.89 17.65
CA PRO A 260 -11.66 6.30 16.53
C PRO A 260 -10.57 7.24 16.01
N PRO A 261 -9.44 6.71 15.49
CA PRO A 261 -8.56 7.51 14.65
C PRO A 261 -9.30 7.94 13.37
N ARG A 262 -8.89 9.08 12.82
CA ARG A 262 -9.57 9.75 11.71
C ARG A 262 -8.58 10.34 10.72
N TRP A 263 -8.87 10.20 9.43
CA TRP A 263 -8.06 10.76 8.35
C TRP A 263 -8.93 11.58 7.41
N LYS A 264 -8.50 12.80 7.07
CA LYS A 264 -9.19 13.64 6.08
C LYS A 264 -8.49 13.57 4.72
N TYR A 265 -9.19 13.06 3.70
CA TYR A 265 -8.61 12.79 2.37
C TYR A 265 -9.67 12.87 1.26
N PHE A 266 -9.22 13.00 0.01
CA PHE A 266 -10.10 12.99 -1.17
C PHE A 266 -10.42 11.55 -1.59
N LEU A 267 -11.68 11.26 -1.91
CA LEU A 267 -12.09 9.95 -2.40
C LEU A 267 -11.64 9.68 -3.85
N ALA A 268 -11.62 10.74 -4.67
CA ALA A 268 -11.15 10.72 -6.05
C ALA A 268 -10.09 11.80 -6.25
N ASN A 269 -10.49 13.07 -6.21
CA ASN A 269 -9.61 14.21 -6.43
C ASN A 269 -10.27 15.50 -5.93
N PRO A 270 -9.50 16.61 -5.82
CA PRO A 270 -10.07 17.93 -5.62
C PRO A 270 -10.90 18.39 -6.83
N PRO A 271 -11.70 19.47 -6.71
CA PRO A 271 -12.56 19.95 -7.79
C PRO A 271 -11.79 20.24 -9.10
N LEU A 272 -12.22 19.60 -10.19
CA LEU A 272 -11.58 19.75 -11.51
C LEU A 272 -11.67 21.16 -12.09
N ASN A 273 -12.66 21.94 -11.66
CA ASN A 273 -12.83 23.34 -12.05
C ASN A 273 -11.82 24.30 -11.37
N GLY A 274 -10.93 23.78 -10.52
CA GLY A 274 -9.94 24.57 -9.78
C GLY A 274 -10.54 25.45 -8.69
N ALA A 275 -11.71 25.08 -8.16
CA ALA A 275 -12.26 25.73 -6.97
C ALA A 275 -11.57 25.21 -5.71
N ASP A 276 -11.18 26.14 -4.82
CA ASP A 276 -10.57 25.85 -3.51
C ASP A 276 -11.58 25.33 -2.47
N THR A 277 -12.62 24.63 -2.94
CA THR A 277 -13.59 24.00 -2.05
C THR A 277 -13.02 22.67 -1.58
N ASP A 278 -12.73 22.58 -0.28
CA ASP A 278 -12.28 21.33 0.36
C ASP A 278 -13.42 20.30 0.35
N THR A 279 -13.38 19.36 -0.61
CA THR A 279 -14.34 18.25 -0.76
C THR A 279 -13.87 16.96 -0.10
N ARG A 280 -12.79 16.99 0.70
CA ARG A 280 -12.31 15.81 1.43
C ARG A 280 -13.33 15.34 2.46
N ILE A 281 -13.40 14.03 2.63
CA ILE A 281 -14.19 13.39 3.67
C ILE A 281 -13.31 13.06 4.88
N VAL A 282 -13.94 12.76 6.02
CA VAL A 282 -13.27 12.19 7.19
C VAL A 282 -13.59 10.69 7.30
N GLY A 283 -12.61 9.84 6.99
CA GLY A 283 -12.68 8.40 7.24
C GLY A 283 -12.31 8.09 8.69
N CYS A 284 -12.98 7.13 9.31
CA CYS A 284 -12.77 6.73 10.70
C CYS A 284 -12.66 5.22 10.84
N PHE A 285 -11.76 4.74 11.68
CA PHE A 285 -11.67 3.32 12.02
C PHE A 285 -12.45 3.03 13.31
N THR A 286 -13.63 2.42 13.22
CA THR A 286 -14.48 2.13 14.38
C THR A 286 -14.52 0.65 14.79
N GLY A 287 -13.89 -0.21 13.98
CA GLY A 287 -13.61 -1.62 14.28
C GLY A 287 -13.36 -2.43 13.00
N ALA A 288 -12.57 -3.50 13.09
CA ALA A 288 -12.27 -4.38 11.95
C ALA A 288 -13.51 -5.12 11.38
N ASP A 289 -14.63 -5.10 12.09
CA ASP A 289 -15.93 -5.64 11.67
C ASP A 289 -16.93 -4.56 11.20
N GLY A 290 -16.47 -3.30 11.05
CA GLY A 290 -17.32 -2.12 10.87
C GLY A 290 -18.31 -2.23 9.71
N GLN A 291 -17.91 -2.88 8.61
CA GLN A 291 -18.72 -3.05 7.40
C GLN A 291 -19.50 -4.38 7.31
N THR A 292 -19.13 -5.41 8.09
CA THR A 292 -19.77 -6.73 8.02
C THR A 292 -20.97 -6.88 8.96
N ARG A 293 -21.18 -5.93 9.88
CA ARG A 293 -22.37 -5.88 10.73
C ARG A 293 -23.62 -5.50 9.93
N VAL A 294 -24.71 -6.25 10.14
CA VAL A 294 -26.03 -5.93 9.60
C VAL A 294 -27.02 -5.74 10.77
N PRO A 295 -27.53 -4.51 11.01
CA PRO A 295 -27.22 -3.27 10.29
C PRO A 295 -25.81 -2.74 10.59
N PRO A 296 -25.22 -1.93 9.68
CA PRO A 296 -23.95 -1.25 9.92
C PRO A 296 -24.02 -0.41 11.18
N ARG A 297 -22.89 -0.27 11.89
CA ARG A 297 -22.82 0.61 13.06
C ARG A 297 -23.01 2.06 12.62
N PRO A 298 -23.79 2.88 13.34
CA PRO A 298 -23.81 4.32 13.10
C PRO A 298 -22.40 4.89 13.24
N LEU A 299 -21.98 5.69 12.26
CA LEU A 299 -20.69 6.37 12.30
C LEU A 299 -20.67 7.40 13.44
N PRO A 300 -19.54 7.53 14.16
CA PRO A 300 -19.37 8.58 15.16
C PRO A 300 -19.51 9.98 14.55
N ALA A 301 -19.83 10.97 15.39
CA ALA A 301 -19.94 12.35 14.92
C ALA A 301 -18.61 12.85 14.32
N GLY A 302 -18.71 13.47 13.14
CA GLY A 302 -17.55 13.93 12.37
C GLY A 302 -16.80 12.82 11.64
N CYS A 303 -17.45 11.70 11.38
CA CYS A 303 -16.98 10.62 10.51
C CYS A 303 -17.96 10.46 9.35
N ASP A 304 -17.44 10.54 8.13
CA ASP A 304 -18.21 10.39 6.90
C ASP A 304 -18.14 8.95 6.36
N ARG A 305 -17.10 8.20 6.72
CA ARG A 305 -16.85 6.84 6.23
C ARG A 305 -16.24 5.92 7.30
N GLU A 306 -16.61 4.63 7.24
CA GLU A 306 -15.97 3.56 8.00
C GLU A 306 -14.78 3.01 7.22
N GLU A 307 -13.61 3.04 7.85
CA GLU A 307 -12.37 2.48 7.30
C GLU A 307 -12.08 1.07 7.81
N GLY A 308 -12.58 0.70 8.99
CA GLY A 308 -12.37 -0.62 9.55
C GLY A 308 -13.04 -1.73 8.74
N ASN A 309 -12.25 -2.72 8.35
CA ASN A 309 -12.70 -3.87 7.57
C ASN A 309 -11.78 -5.08 7.79
N ALA A 310 -12.08 -6.22 7.15
CA ALA A 310 -11.34 -7.46 7.37
C ALA A 310 -9.90 -7.47 6.83
N ALA A 311 -9.58 -6.61 5.86
CA ALA A 311 -8.22 -6.43 5.36
C ALA A 311 -7.38 -5.55 6.31
N ALA A 312 -8.01 -4.54 6.92
CA ALA A 312 -7.40 -3.70 7.96
C ALA A 312 -7.72 -4.21 9.37
N ARG A 313 -6.96 -5.20 9.84
CA ARG A 313 -7.16 -5.84 11.16
C ARG A 313 -6.90 -4.92 12.35
N LEU A 314 -6.08 -3.90 12.13
CA LEU A 314 -5.76 -2.85 13.10
C LEU A 314 -6.09 -1.49 12.48
N PRO A 315 -6.34 -0.46 13.30
CA PRO A 315 -6.38 0.90 12.79
C PRO A 315 -5.10 1.23 12.04
N TRP A 316 -5.21 2.00 10.96
CA TRP A 316 -4.09 2.21 10.03
C TRP A 316 -2.86 2.84 10.68
N ASP A 317 -3.02 3.59 11.78
CA ASP A 317 -1.95 4.23 12.55
C ASP A 317 -1.47 3.39 13.75
N VAL A 318 -1.55 2.06 13.68
CA VAL A 318 -1.08 1.15 14.74
C VAL A 318 0.06 0.28 14.22
N ASP A 319 1.13 0.18 15.02
CA ASP A 319 2.20 -0.79 14.79
C ASP A 319 1.72 -2.18 15.21
N PRO A 320 1.66 -3.15 14.29
CA PRO A 320 1.21 -4.50 14.61
C PRO A 320 2.13 -5.26 15.58
N THR A 321 3.39 -4.85 15.70
CA THR A 321 4.38 -5.52 16.55
C THR A 321 4.15 -5.23 18.02
N THR A 322 3.88 -3.96 18.33
CA THR A 322 3.65 -3.47 19.70
C THR A 322 2.16 -3.42 20.05
N GLY A 323 1.28 -3.38 19.04
CA GLY A 323 -0.15 -3.13 19.22
C GLY A 323 -0.47 -1.70 19.67
N GLN A 324 0.52 -0.80 19.64
CA GLN A 324 0.37 0.59 20.05
C GLN A 324 0.17 1.51 18.83
N PRO A 325 -0.60 2.60 18.98
CA PRO A 325 -0.67 3.64 17.97
C PRO A 325 0.70 4.26 17.75
N THR A 326 1.00 4.56 16.49
CA THR A 326 2.20 5.30 16.08
C THR A 326 2.01 6.81 16.20
N PHE A 327 0.76 7.27 16.35
CA PHE A 327 0.38 8.69 16.39
C PHE A 327 0.87 9.49 15.17
N THR A 328 1.21 8.82 14.08
CA THR A 328 1.67 9.40 12.82
C THR A 328 1.11 8.61 11.64
N THR A 329 1.44 8.99 10.41
CA THR A 329 1.04 8.30 9.17
C THR A 329 1.88 7.05 8.91
N SER A 330 1.88 6.14 9.88
CA SER A 330 2.60 4.86 9.83
C SER A 330 1.79 3.77 10.51
N GLY A 331 1.70 2.59 9.90
CA GLY A 331 1.18 1.40 10.58
C GLY A 331 1.38 0.16 9.73
N ASN A 332 0.41 -0.75 9.71
CA ASN A 332 0.64 -2.08 9.15
C ASN A 332 0.85 -2.09 7.62
N ALA A 333 -0.07 -1.53 6.84
CA ALA A 333 -0.03 -1.66 5.38
C ALA A 333 0.77 -0.56 4.67
N ALA A 334 0.94 0.59 5.33
CA ALA A 334 1.59 1.74 4.72
C ALA A 334 2.33 2.60 5.75
N ARG A 335 3.30 3.37 5.25
CA ARG A 335 3.93 4.50 5.92
C ARG A 335 4.11 5.61 4.89
N SER A 336 3.57 6.80 5.15
CA SER A 336 3.72 7.94 4.25
C SER A 336 4.42 9.09 4.94
N VAL A 337 5.35 9.73 4.23
CA VAL A 337 6.27 10.76 4.76
C VAL A 337 6.58 11.80 3.68
N GLU A 338 7.13 12.96 4.06
CA GLU A 338 7.60 14.01 3.13
C GLU A 338 8.81 13.55 2.30
N ALA A 339 8.87 13.87 1.00
CA ALA A 339 9.99 13.52 0.12
C ALA A 339 10.56 14.69 -0.72
N TRP A 340 10.48 15.94 -0.25
CA TRP A 340 10.78 17.15 -1.02
C TRP A 340 12.14 17.23 -1.75
N PHE A 341 13.17 16.58 -1.22
CA PHE A 341 14.54 16.78 -1.70
C PHE A 341 15.05 15.68 -2.64
N SER A 342 14.29 14.60 -2.84
CA SER A 342 14.66 13.55 -3.77
C SER A 342 13.45 13.00 -4.52
N PRO A 343 13.45 13.05 -5.86
CA PRO A 343 12.44 12.38 -6.66
C PRO A 343 12.68 10.87 -6.83
N LEU A 344 13.93 10.40 -6.65
CA LEU A 344 14.36 9.06 -7.05
C LEU A 344 14.87 8.20 -5.89
N ALA A 345 15.12 8.80 -4.73
CA ALA A 345 15.55 8.07 -3.55
C ALA A 345 14.33 7.71 -2.71
N PRO A 346 14.28 6.51 -2.10
CA PRO A 346 13.28 6.22 -1.10
C PRO A 346 13.31 7.30 -0.03
N PRO A 347 12.16 7.77 0.44
CA PRO A 347 12.15 8.52 1.68
C PRO A 347 12.53 7.55 2.81
N VAL A 348 13.66 7.82 3.47
CA VAL A 348 14.29 6.93 4.46
C VAL A 348 14.28 7.57 5.83
N GLY A 349 13.92 6.80 6.87
CA GLY A 349 14.14 7.15 8.28
C GLY A 349 13.52 8.49 8.70
N ASP A 350 14.30 9.57 8.60
CA ASP A 350 14.15 10.87 9.27
C ASP A 350 13.22 11.85 8.53
N ASN A 351 12.58 11.42 7.44
CA ASN A 351 11.65 12.24 6.69
C ASN A 351 10.42 12.61 7.53
N TYR A 352 10.01 13.88 7.44
CA TYR A 352 8.92 14.43 8.24
C TYR A 352 7.60 13.67 8.01
N SER A 353 6.84 13.48 9.10
CA SER A 353 5.48 12.95 9.09
C SER A 353 4.63 13.71 10.11
N PRO A 354 3.37 14.02 9.80
CA PRO A 354 2.52 14.75 10.72
C PRO A 354 2.18 13.88 11.94
N VAL A 355 2.32 14.45 13.14
CA VAL A 355 2.00 13.78 14.41
C VAL A 355 0.62 14.23 14.87
N SER A 356 -0.21 13.30 15.32
CA SER A 356 -1.54 13.56 15.86
C SER A 356 -1.79 12.73 17.13
N PRO A 357 -1.56 13.31 18.33
CA PRO A 357 -1.75 12.62 19.61
C PRO A 357 -3.20 12.19 19.87
N ASN A 358 -4.16 12.98 19.34
CA ASN A 358 -5.59 12.66 19.40
C ASN A 358 -6.04 11.74 18.25
N ARG A 359 -5.11 11.32 17.38
CA ARG A 359 -5.30 10.47 16.20
C ARG A 359 -6.32 11.04 15.21
N ARG A 360 -6.41 12.36 15.12
CA ARG A 360 -7.17 13.11 14.12
C ARG A 360 -6.20 13.74 13.14
N TYR A 361 -5.93 13.04 12.05
CA TYR A 361 -5.14 13.52 10.93
C TYR A 361 -6.05 14.36 10.02
N ILE A 362 -6.41 15.55 10.51
CA ILE A 362 -7.34 16.47 9.88
C ILE A 362 -6.64 17.81 9.76
N TYR A 363 -5.99 18.03 8.63
CA TYR A 363 -5.19 19.22 8.38
C TYR A 363 -5.88 20.13 7.35
N PRO A 364 -5.70 21.46 7.45
CA PRO A 364 -6.13 22.40 6.41
C PRO A 364 -5.63 21.98 5.02
N TRP A 365 -6.37 22.37 3.99
CA TRP A 365 -5.96 22.24 2.58
C TRP A 365 -6.28 23.56 1.90
N GLU A 366 -5.23 24.25 1.47
CA GLU A 366 -5.28 25.59 0.90
C GLU A 366 -5.01 25.59 -0.62
N ASP A 367 -4.73 24.41 -1.20
CA ASP A 367 -4.30 24.23 -2.59
C ASP A 367 -3.14 25.16 -2.97
N THR A 368 -2.14 25.24 -2.07
CA THR A 368 -1.07 26.23 -2.08
C THR A 368 -0.31 26.21 -3.40
N TRP A 369 0.03 25.03 -3.92
CA TRP A 369 0.80 24.90 -5.15
C TRP A 369 0.06 25.49 -6.36
N ARG A 370 -1.26 25.30 -6.43
CA ARG A 370 -2.11 25.92 -7.45
C ARG A 370 -2.19 27.43 -7.26
N ASN A 371 -2.50 27.85 -6.03
CA ASN A 371 -2.74 29.26 -5.68
C ASN A 371 -1.50 30.13 -5.83
N GLU A 372 -0.33 29.57 -5.55
CA GLU A 372 0.98 30.18 -5.79
C GLU A 372 1.47 30.02 -7.23
N LYS A 373 0.68 29.38 -8.11
CA LYS A 373 0.97 29.23 -9.55
C LYS A 373 2.29 28.51 -9.81
N CYS A 374 2.46 27.36 -9.18
CA CYS A 374 3.66 26.54 -9.30
C CYS A 374 4.96 27.26 -8.86
N ASN A 375 4.86 28.18 -7.91
CA ASN A 375 6.00 28.95 -7.43
C ASN A 375 6.76 28.19 -6.33
N PRO A 376 8.03 27.76 -6.56
CA PRO A 376 8.81 27.05 -5.55
C PRO A 376 9.11 27.88 -4.30
N ALA A 377 8.88 29.20 -4.32
CA ALA A 377 8.99 30.02 -3.11
C ALA A 377 7.96 29.63 -2.03
N ALA A 378 6.89 28.92 -2.39
CA ALA A 378 5.90 28.39 -1.44
C ALA A 378 6.54 27.52 -0.34
N PHE A 379 7.61 26.78 -0.66
CA PHE A 379 8.36 25.97 0.31
C PHE A 379 9.23 26.79 1.27
N GLY A 380 9.58 28.04 0.92
CA GLY A 380 10.54 28.87 1.63
C GLY A 380 9.96 30.10 2.34
N THR A 381 8.69 30.44 2.11
CA THR A 381 8.11 31.74 2.52
C THR A 381 7.79 31.79 4.02
N PRO A 382 8.39 32.71 4.80
CA PRO A 382 8.01 32.94 6.20
C PRO A 382 6.54 33.37 6.29
N GLY A 383 5.74 32.67 7.10
CA GLY A 383 4.29 32.91 7.24
C GLY A 383 3.38 31.79 6.69
N LEU A 384 3.94 30.85 5.92
CA LEU A 384 3.29 29.55 5.59
C LEU A 384 3.82 28.41 6.50
N GLU A 385 4.42 28.79 7.62
CA GLU A 385 5.01 27.89 8.62
C GLU A 385 3.97 27.44 9.65
N ASP A 386 2.71 27.39 9.26
CA ASP A 386 1.65 26.93 10.15
C ASP A 386 1.93 25.45 10.50
N PRO A 387 2.13 25.14 11.79
CA PRO A 387 2.31 23.76 12.24
C PRO A 387 1.09 22.88 11.90
N GLU A 388 -0.10 23.46 11.74
CA GLU A 388 -1.33 22.73 11.40
C GLU A 388 -1.41 22.40 9.90
N SER A 389 -1.19 23.33 8.97
CA SER A 389 -1.22 23.04 7.53
C SER A 389 0.06 22.35 7.01
N GLY A 390 1.21 22.66 7.61
CA GLY A 390 2.52 22.44 7.00
C GLY A 390 2.75 23.36 5.78
N ARG A 391 4.01 23.59 5.38
CA ARG A 391 4.27 24.40 4.17
C ARG A 391 3.77 23.66 2.94
N ASN A 392 3.07 24.35 2.04
CA ASN A 392 2.55 23.77 0.80
C ASN A 392 1.69 22.51 1.03
N ASP A 393 0.78 22.55 2.00
CA ASP A 393 -0.20 21.48 2.30
C ASP A 393 0.41 20.11 2.65
N ILE A 394 1.67 20.05 3.06
CA ILE A 394 2.38 18.77 3.24
C ILE A 394 1.71 17.83 4.25
N ASN A 395 1.10 18.35 5.33
CA ASN A 395 0.38 17.52 6.29
C ASN A 395 -0.85 16.85 5.66
N ALA A 396 -1.58 17.61 4.84
CA ALA A 396 -2.73 17.11 4.09
C ALA A 396 -2.31 16.10 3.00
N ALA A 397 -1.22 16.38 2.27
CA ALA A 397 -0.67 15.50 1.24
C ALA A 397 -0.26 14.15 1.82
N ILE A 398 0.56 14.14 2.89
CA ILE A 398 1.00 12.90 3.56
C ILE A 398 -0.21 12.10 4.09
N THR A 399 -1.18 12.78 4.70
CA THR A 399 -2.39 12.14 5.22
C THR A 399 -3.24 11.54 4.11
N SER A 400 -3.40 12.26 2.99
CA SER A 400 -4.15 11.80 1.82
C SER A 400 -3.50 10.58 1.20
N LEU A 401 -2.19 10.62 0.95
CA LEU A 401 -1.43 9.50 0.41
C LEU A 401 -1.51 8.27 1.32
N PHE A 402 -1.35 8.47 2.63
CA PHE A 402 -1.46 7.41 3.63
C PHE A 402 -2.83 6.72 3.63
N ALA A 403 -3.90 7.51 3.66
CA ALA A 403 -5.26 6.98 3.62
C ALA A 403 -5.51 6.21 2.32
N ASN A 404 -5.10 6.77 1.18
CA ASN A 404 -5.31 6.17 -0.13
C ASN A 404 -4.49 4.89 -0.37
N HIS A 405 -3.26 4.79 0.14
CA HIS A 405 -2.51 3.53 0.14
C HIS A 405 -3.20 2.45 0.95
N ASN A 406 -3.68 2.76 2.16
CA ASN A 406 -4.44 1.79 2.96
C ASN A 406 -5.76 1.39 2.27
N ARG A 407 -6.43 2.32 1.56
CA ARG A 407 -7.63 2.02 0.77
C ARG A 407 -7.33 1.06 -0.39
N MET A 408 -6.23 1.26 -1.11
CA MET A 408 -5.81 0.37 -2.20
C MET A 408 -5.40 -1.00 -1.67
N HIS A 409 -4.67 -1.05 -0.56
CA HIS A 409 -4.39 -2.28 0.17
C HIS A 409 -5.68 -3.05 0.48
N ASP A 410 -6.64 -2.40 1.15
CA ASP A 410 -7.85 -3.07 1.61
C ASP A 410 -8.74 -3.56 0.46
N TRP A 411 -8.89 -2.74 -0.59
CA TRP A 411 -9.68 -3.12 -1.76
C TRP A 411 -9.05 -4.27 -2.56
N SER A 412 -7.73 -4.25 -2.74
CA SER A 412 -7.00 -5.31 -3.44
C SER A 412 -6.90 -6.61 -2.63
N TYR A 413 -6.93 -6.53 -1.30
CA TYR A 413 -7.05 -7.69 -0.41
C TYR A 413 -8.28 -8.52 -0.76
N PHE A 414 -9.42 -7.86 -1.01
CA PHE A 414 -10.66 -8.52 -1.41
C PHE A 414 -10.67 -9.02 -2.86
N LEU A 415 -9.59 -8.81 -3.61
CA LEU A 415 -9.34 -9.39 -4.94
C LEU A 415 -8.28 -10.50 -4.87
N GLY A 416 -7.72 -10.77 -3.70
CA GLY A 416 -6.73 -11.83 -3.50
C GLY A 416 -5.31 -11.35 -3.29
N PHE A 417 -5.03 -10.04 -3.26
CA PHE A 417 -3.73 -9.50 -2.84
C PHE A 417 -3.59 -9.57 -1.31
N THR A 418 -3.33 -10.79 -0.84
CA THR A 418 -3.25 -11.17 0.58
C THR A 418 -1.81 -11.51 0.95
N GLU A 419 -1.56 -11.82 2.22
CA GLU A 419 -0.25 -12.22 2.73
C GLU A 419 0.32 -13.43 1.96
N ASN A 420 -0.53 -14.39 1.60
CA ASN A 420 -0.14 -15.56 0.79
C ASN A 420 0.18 -15.23 -0.67
N ASN A 421 -0.28 -14.08 -1.12
CA ASN A 421 -0.09 -13.57 -2.47
C ASN A 421 0.73 -12.26 -2.43
N TYR A 422 1.62 -12.15 -1.44
CA TYR A 422 2.73 -11.20 -1.41
C TYR A 422 2.29 -9.73 -1.30
N ASN A 423 1.25 -9.50 -0.49
CA ASN A 423 0.83 -8.14 -0.15
C ASN A 423 1.88 -7.40 0.69
N MET A 424 1.64 -6.12 0.95
CA MET A 424 2.61 -5.22 1.59
C MET A 424 2.16 -4.90 3.01
N GLN A 425 2.81 -5.52 4.02
CA GLN A 425 2.46 -5.33 5.42
C GLN A 425 3.67 -5.46 6.37
N VAL A 426 3.65 -4.70 7.47
CA VAL A 426 4.63 -4.84 8.55
C VAL A 426 4.52 -6.19 9.24
N SER A 427 3.31 -6.67 9.47
CA SER A 427 3.03 -8.01 9.99
C SER A 427 1.94 -8.68 9.21
N ASN A 428 2.18 -9.94 8.83
CA ASN A 428 1.21 -10.80 8.19
C ASN A 428 0.31 -11.54 9.20
N PHE A 429 0.43 -11.25 10.50
CA PHE A 429 -0.34 -11.88 11.58
C PHE A 429 -0.33 -13.42 11.59
N GLY A 430 0.72 -14.04 11.02
CA GLY A 430 0.82 -15.49 10.86
C GLY A 430 -0.11 -16.09 9.78
N ASN A 431 -0.62 -15.27 8.85
CA ASN A 431 -1.44 -15.72 7.72
C ASN A 431 -0.63 -16.14 6.49
N ASP A 432 0.70 -16.04 6.56
CA ASP A 432 1.66 -16.59 5.61
C ASP A 432 1.65 -18.13 5.69
N ALA A 433 0.68 -18.76 5.03
CA ALA A 433 0.54 -20.18 4.71
C ALA A 433 1.27 -21.19 5.64
N ASP A 434 0.57 -21.64 6.68
CA ASP A 434 0.61 -22.99 7.28
C ASP A 434 2.02 -23.60 7.56
N GLY A 435 3.04 -22.77 7.77
CA GLY A 435 4.43 -23.23 7.97
C GLY A 435 5.01 -24.07 6.83
N THR A 436 4.40 -24.04 5.63
CA THR A 436 4.82 -24.85 4.47
C THR A 436 5.57 -24.07 3.41
N VAL A 437 5.56 -22.73 3.46
CA VAL A 437 6.50 -21.87 2.73
C VAL A 437 7.50 -21.28 3.73
N PRO A 438 8.77 -21.65 3.68
CA PRO A 438 9.78 -20.99 4.49
C PRO A 438 10.17 -19.64 3.86
N GLY A 439 9.74 -18.53 4.47
CA GLY A 439 10.37 -17.21 4.26
C GLY A 439 9.77 -16.30 3.18
N LEU A 440 8.44 -16.19 3.10
CA LEU A 440 7.81 -14.96 2.60
C LEU A 440 7.89 -13.90 3.71
N GLY A 441 8.11 -12.64 3.33
CA GLY A 441 8.63 -11.64 4.25
C GLY A 441 7.57 -10.66 4.74
N ASP A 442 7.25 -10.71 6.04
CA ASP A 442 6.72 -9.56 6.77
C ASP A 442 7.71 -8.38 6.69
N LYS A 443 7.27 -7.18 7.09
CA LYS A 443 8.07 -5.94 7.21
C LYS A 443 8.25 -5.19 5.89
N ASP A 444 7.25 -5.25 5.03
CA ASP A 444 7.26 -4.62 3.72
C ASP A 444 6.05 -3.73 3.43
N PRO A 445 5.66 -2.82 4.34
CA PRO A 445 4.59 -1.87 4.06
C PRO A 445 4.91 -1.02 2.83
N GLU A 446 3.88 -0.47 2.20
CA GLU A 446 4.08 0.53 1.16
C GLU A 446 4.65 1.83 1.77
N ILE A 447 5.76 2.33 1.21
CA ILE A 447 6.38 3.59 1.61
C ILE A 447 5.97 4.71 0.65
N GLY A 448 5.11 5.63 1.09
CA GLY A 448 4.69 6.78 0.30
C GLY A 448 5.54 8.02 0.53
N GLY A 449 6.21 8.51 -0.51
CA GLY A 449 6.88 9.81 -0.54
C GLY A 449 5.99 10.90 -1.10
N ALA A 450 5.40 11.70 -0.21
CA ALA A 450 4.57 12.84 -0.59
C ALA A 450 5.43 13.99 -1.12
N GLN A 451 4.95 14.65 -2.18
CA GLN A 451 5.59 15.79 -2.83
C GLN A 451 7.08 15.52 -3.15
N ALA A 452 7.37 14.31 -3.64
CA ALA A 452 8.72 13.85 -3.91
C ALA A 452 9.44 14.75 -4.91
N GLY A 453 10.64 15.21 -4.55
CA GLY A 453 11.39 16.17 -5.36
C GLY A 453 10.71 17.55 -5.53
N ALA A 454 9.75 17.93 -4.67
CA ALA A 454 9.11 19.25 -4.74
C ALA A 454 10.11 20.42 -4.74
N VAL A 455 11.22 20.33 -4.01
CA VAL A 455 12.22 21.41 -3.96
C VAL A 455 13.30 21.25 -5.03
N THR A 456 13.79 20.02 -5.25
CA THR A 456 14.98 19.76 -6.08
C THR A 456 14.67 19.19 -7.46
N GLY A 457 13.49 18.62 -7.64
CA GLY A 457 13.03 17.94 -8.85
C GLY A 457 12.48 18.86 -9.94
N GLY A 458 12.53 20.18 -9.76
CA GLY A 458 12.14 21.19 -10.76
C GLY A 458 13.23 21.48 -11.80
N PHE A 459 13.22 22.70 -12.34
CA PHE A 459 14.22 23.15 -13.33
C PHE A 459 15.66 22.93 -12.81
N PRO A 460 16.60 22.44 -13.65
CA PRO A 460 16.48 22.21 -15.09
C PRO A 460 16.04 20.80 -15.51
N SER A 461 15.97 19.85 -14.58
CA SER A 461 15.80 18.43 -14.91
C SER A 461 14.34 17.97 -14.95
N PHE A 462 13.48 18.60 -14.15
CA PHE A 462 12.06 18.25 -14.01
C PHE A 462 11.78 16.78 -13.62
N LEU A 463 12.75 16.09 -13.02
CA LEU A 463 12.64 14.67 -12.65
C LEU A 463 11.61 14.39 -11.53
N GLY A 464 11.22 15.41 -10.77
CA GLY A 464 10.17 15.32 -9.73
C GLY A 464 8.98 16.20 -10.06
N ARG A 465 8.59 16.23 -11.35
CA ARG A 465 7.42 16.97 -11.85
C ARG A 465 6.63 16.13 -12.85
N ASP A 466 5.32 16.38 -12.91
CA ASP A 466 4.40 15.88 -13.93
C ASP A 466 4.42 14.34 -14.10
N ASN A 467 4.61 13.64 -12.99
CA ASN A 467 4.73 12.18 -12.99
C ASN A 467 4.46 11.63 -11.58
N ALA A 468 4.53 10.32 -11.45
CA ALA A 468 4.72 9.60 -10.20
C ALA A 468 5.57 8.36 -10.50
N ASN A 469 5.94 7.58 -9.49
CA ASN A 469 6.50 6.25 -9.75
C ASN A 469 6.27 5.29 -8.59
N GLN A 470 6.29 4.01 -8.93
CA GLN A 470 6.39 2.91 -7.99
C GLN A 470 7.68 2.11 -8.17
N ILE A 471 8.41 1.95 -7.08
CA ILE A 471 9.51 0.99 -6.97
C ILE A 471 8.96 -0.25 -6.27
N THR A 472 8.66 -1.28 -7.06
CA THR A 472 8.27 -2.58 -6.50
C THR A 472 9.51 -3.40 -6.21
N LEU A 473 9.71 -3.74 -4.94
CA LEU A 473 10.75 -4.65 -4.49
C LEU A 473 10.15 -6.00 -4.16
N ASN A 474 11.00 -7.03 -4.02
CA ASN A 474 10.59 -8.37 -3.67
C ASN A 474 9.82 -8.39 -2.34
N ASP A 475 8.99 -9.40 -2.16
CA ASP A 475 8.29 -9.67 -0.89
C ASP A 475 9.25 -9.64 0.32
N GLY A 476 8.82 -9.01 1.42
CA GLY A 476 9.69 -8.74 2.57
C GLY A 476 10.60 -7.52 2.43
N ILE A 477 10.50 -6.77 1.34
CA ILE A 477 11.15 -5.47 1.18
C ILE A 477 10.09 -4.42 0.83
N PRO A 478 9.98 -3.34 1.62
CA PRO A 478 8.98 -2.29 1.40
C PRO A 478 8.97 -1.76 -0.04
N GLY A 479 7.78 -1.69 -0.65
CA GLY A 479 7.55 -0.93 -1.89
C GLY A 479 7.66 0.57 -1.66
N ILE A 480 7.93 1.35 -2.70
CA ILE A 480 8.07 2.81 -2.59
C ILE A 480 7.31 3.53 -3.70
N THR A 481 6.28 4.28 -3.33
CA THR A 481 5.55 5.20 -4.21
C THR A 481 6.08 6.61 -4.01
N ASN A 482 6.40 7.31 -5.09
CA ASN A 482 6.75 8.73 -5.05
C ASN A 482 5.72 9.53 -5.85
N MET A 483 5.02 10.43 -5.16
CA MET A 483 4.04 11.33 -5.77
C MET A 483 4.67 12.69 -6.04
N TYR A 484 4.45 13.26 -7.22
CA TYR A 484 5.05 14.54 -7.58
C TYR A 484 4.04 15.68 -7.69
N LEU A 485 4.56 16.90 -7.68
CA LEU A 485 3.84 18.09 -8.07
C LEU A 485 3.76 18.22 -9.59
N TRP A 486 2.65 18.75 -10.08
CA TRP A 486 2.37 18.93 -11.50
C TRP A 486 2.36 20.41 -11.85
N GLN A 487 2.85 20.76 -13.03
CA GLN A 487 2.98 22.12 -13.51
C GLN A 487 3.14 22.18 -15.03
N PRO A 488 2.89 23.32 -15.69
CA PRO A 488 3.22 23.44 -17.10
C PRO A 488 4.74 23.32 -17.37
N LEU A 489 5.14 22.34 -18.20
CA LEU A 489 6.52 22.15 -18.63
C LEU A 489 6.76 22.55 -20.11
N PRO A 490 7.92 23.14 -20.45
CA PRO A 490 8.27 23.40 -21.85
C PRO A 490 8.36 22.13 -22.67
N ALA A 491 7.70 22.11 -23.83
CA ALA A 491 7.70 20.98 -24.78
C ALA A 491 7.12 19.65 -24.24
N ALA A 492 6.26 19.71 -23.23
CA ALA A 492 5.45 18.59 -22.74
C ALA A 492 3.94 18.91 -22.86
N PHE A 493 3.08 18.01 -22.37
CA PHE A 493 1.67 18.34 -22.15
C PHE A 493 1.56 19.42 -21.06
N TYR A 494 0.52 20.26 -21.16
CA TYR A 494 0.38 21.44 -20.31
C TYR A 494 -0.42 21.09 -19.05
N ALA A 495 0.23 20.46 -18.07
CA ALA A 495 -0.40 20.08 -16.81
C ALA A 495 -0.87 21.30 -15.99
N SER A 496 -1.85 21.08 -15.12
CA SER A 496 -2.31 22.11 -14.18
C SER A 496 -1.35 22.20 -12.98
N CYS A 497 -1.19 23.38 -12.39
CA CYS A 497 -0.50 23.53 -11.10
C CYS A 497 -1.30 22.78 -10.03
N THR A 498 -0.89 21.55 -9.72
CA THR A 498 -1.62 20.63 -8.83
C THR A 498 -0.66 19.72 -8.10
N ASP A 499 -1.11 19.21 -6.95
CA ASP A 499 -0.38 18.22 -6.18
C ASP A 499 -0.92 16.81 -6.46
N GLY A 500 -0.06 15.90 -6.92
CA GLY A 500 -0.40 14.53 -7.27
C GLY A 500 -0.86 13.70 -6.07
N ASP A 501 -0.46 14.06 -4.85
CA ASP A 501 -0.86 13.40 -3.59
C ASP A 501 -2.37 13.46 -3.29
N PHE A 502 -3.11 14.22 -4.09
CA PHE A 502 -4.57 14.32 -4.01
C PHE A 502 -5.32 13.63 -5.16
N ASP A 503 -4.64 13.06 -6.16
CA ASP A 503 -5.28 12.37 -7.28
C ASP A 503 -5.26 10.84 -7.10
N GLN A 504 -6.38 10.29 -6.66
CA GLN A 504 -6.52 8.86 -6.40
C GLN A 504 -6.36 7.99 -7.64
N SER A 505 -6.62 8.53 -8.84
CA SER A 505 -6.40 7.77 -10.07
C SER A 505 -4.90 7.55 -10.34
N VAL A 506 -4.05 8.50 -9.95
CA VAL A 506 -2.58 8.38 -10.05
C VAL A 506 -2.04 7.53 -8.90
N ILE A 507 -2.47 7.78 -7.65
CA ILE A 507 -2.05 6.96 -6.50
C ILE A 507 -2.40 5.48 -6.71
N GLY A 508 -3.63 5.20 -7.15
CA GLY A 508 -4.08 3.85 -7.46
C GLY A 508 -3.31 3.19 -8.60
N HIS A 509 -2.89 3.99 -9.61
CA HIS A 509 -2.06 3.51 -10.70
C HIS A 509 -0.69 3.04 -10.17
N GLU A 510 0.01 3.89 -9.42
CA GLU A 510 1.32 3.53 -8.86
C GLU A 510 1.25 2.34 -7.91
N TYR A 511 0.28 2.32 -7.00
CA TYR A 511 0.10 1.19 -6.08
C TYR A 511 -0.14 -0.14 -6.83
N THR A 512 -0.77 -0.09 -7.99
CA THR A 512 -1.03 -1.28 -8.81
C THR A 512 0.22 -1.81 -9.52
N HIS A 513 1.24 -0.99 -9.77
CA HIS A 513 2.54 -1.53 -10.15
C HIS A 513 3.09 -2.45 -9.07
N ALA A 514 2.89 -2.12 -7.79
CA ALA A 514 3.26 -2.97 -6.66
C ALA A 514 2.52 -4.31 -6.72
N ILE A 515 1.19 -4.25 -6.84
CA ILE A 515 0.32 -5.43 -6.91
C ILE A 515 0.74 -6.35 -8.05
N SER A 516 0.80 -5.81 -9.27
CA SER A 516 1.06 -6.60 -10.47
C SER A 516 2.47 -7.19 -10.49
N ASN A 517 3.50 -6.45 -10.04
CA ASN A 517 4.87 -6.97 -9.98
C ASN A 517 5.12 -7.93 -8.81
N ARG A 518 4.35 -7.85 -7.72
CA ARG A 518 4.41 -8.85 -6.63
C ARG A 518 3.75 -10.16 -7.03
N MET A 519 2.62 -10.10 -7.74
CA MET A 519 1.82 -11.29 -8.07
C MET A 519 2.30 -11.99 -9.35
N VAL A 520 2.66 -11.24 -10.40
CA VAL A 520 3.08 -11.82 -11.69
C VAL A 520 4.45 -12.47 -11.57
N GLY A 521 4.53 -13.74 -11.99
CA GLY A 521 5.79 -14.48 -11.91
C GLY A 521 6.24 -14.84 -10.49
N GLY A 522 5.38 -14.63 -9.49
CA GLY A 522 5.71 -14.77 -8.07
C GLY A 522 6.48 -13.57 -7.50
N PRO A 523 6.83 -13.63 -6.21
CA PRO A 523 7.26 -12.47 -5.41
C PRO A 523 8.60 -11.86 -5.85
N ASP A 524 9.36 -12.58 -6.68
CA ASP A 524 10.75 -12.25 -7.00
C ASP A 524 10.98 -11.81 -8.45
N ALA A 525 9.98 -11.97 -9.32
CA ALA A 525 10.19 -11.83 -10.77
C ALA A 525 9.46 -10.64 -11.39
N GLY A 526 8.17 -10.46 -11.07
CA GLY A 526 7.35 -9.38 -11.62
C GLY A 526 7.19 -9.41 -13.14
N LEU A 527 6.63 -8.33 -13.69
CA LEU A 527 6.52 -8.15 -15.14
C LEU A 527 7.89 -7.71 -15.69
N THR A 528 8.43 -8.51 -16.61
CA THR A 528 9.77 -8.30 -17.18
C THR A 528 9.69 -8.05 -18.68
N SER A 529 10.55 -7.15 -19.19
CA SER A 529 10.56 -6.82 -20.61
C SER A 529 11.12 -7.97 -21.46
N GLY A 530 10.30 -8.50 -22.37
CA GLY A 530 10.76 -9.13 -23.61
C GLY A 530 11.24 -8.08 -24.62
N SER A 531 11.76 -8.52 -25.77
CA SER A 531 12.15 -7.61 -26.88
C SER A 531 10.97 -6.87 -27.52
N ASP A 532 9.74 -7.25 -27.17
CA ASP A 532 8.48 -6.70 -27.68
C ASP A 532 7.85 -5.64 -26.74
N GLY A 533 8.37 -5.46 -25.52
CA GLY A 533 7.91 -4.45 -24.55
C GLY A 533 6.54 -4.73 -23.90
N GLN A 534 5.82 -5.77 -24.34
CA GLN A 534 4.40 -5.94 -24.06
C GLN A 534 4.07 -6.21 -22.59
N ALA A 535 4.89 -6.98 -21.86
CA ALA A 535 4.65 -7.25 -20.44
C ALA A 535 4.62 -5.95 -19.61
N ARG A 536 5.52 -5.00 -19.92
CA ARG A 536 5.55 -3.69 -19.25
C ARG A 536 4.34 -2.86 -19.63
N ALA A 537 3.96 -2.87 -20.91
CA ALA A 537 2.76 -2.19 -21.38
C ALA A 537 1.47 -2.72 -20.72
N MET A 538 1.37 -4.04 -20.53
CA MET A 538 0.31 -4.65 -19.75
C MET A 538 0.34 -4.18 -18.30
N GLY A 539 1.52 -4.03 -17.69
CA GLY A 539 1.70 -3.44 -16.36
C GLY A 539 1.11 -2.03 -16.24
N GLU A 540 1.44 -1.12 -17.16
CA GLU A 540 0.88 0.24 -17.22
C GLU A 540 -0.65 0.20 -17.36
N SER A 541 -1.15 -0.66 -18.23
CA SER A 541 -2.58 -0.82 -18.47
C SER A 541 -3.32 -1.39 -17.26
N TYR A 542 -2.76 -2.40 -16.60
CA TYR A 542 -3.32 -2.97 -15.39
C TYR A 542 -3.42 -1.93 -14.28
N SER A 543 -2.40 -1.07 -14.15
CA SER A 543 -2.41 0.05 -13.21
C SER A 543 -3.55 1.04 -13.49
N ASP A 544 -3.72 1.41 -14.75
CA ASP A 544 -4.82 2.24 -15.23
C ASP A 544 -6.19 1.63 -14.93
N LEU A 545 -6.40 0.37 -15.34
CA LEU A 545 -7.65 -0.37 -15.21
C LEU A 545 -8.06 -0.56 -13.74
N THR A 546 -7.09 -0.82 -12.87
CA THR A 546 -7.30 -1.06 -11.44
C THR A 546 -7.70 0.23 -10.73
N ALA A 547 -6.98 1.32 -11.00
CA ALA A 547 -7.27 2.63 -10.41
C ALA A 547 -8.68 3.12 -10.78
N VAL A 548 -9.06 3.05 -12.06
CA VAL A 548 -10.39 3.49 -12.49
C VAL A 548 -11.49 2.55 -11.99
N GLU A 549 -11.25 1.23 -11.92
CA GLU A 549 -12.26 0.31 -11.40
C GLU A 549 -12.52 0.55 -9.92
N TYR A 550 -11.48 0.78 -9.10
CA TYR A 550 -11.65 1.20 -7.71
C TYR A 550 -12.58 2.41 -7.60
N LEU A 551 -12.33 3.48 -8.37
CA LEU A 551 -13.14 4.69 -8.34
C LEU A 551 -14.59 4.44 -8.80
N ASN A 552 -14.79 3.58 -9.81
CA ASN A 552 -16.11 3.26 -10.35
C ASN A 552 -16.92 2.33 -9.42
N GLU A 553 -16.30 1.33 -8.79
CA GLU A 553 -16.99 0.41 -7.87
C GLU A 553 -17.55 1.13 -6.64
N TYR A 554 -16.88 2.19 -6.19
CA TYR A 554 -17.32 3.01 -5.07
C TYR A 554 -18.15 4.25 -5.45
N ASP A 555 -18.42 4.46 -6.75
CA ASP A 555 -19.19 5.62 -7.25
C ASP A 555 -18.53 6.96 -6.87
N TYR A 556 -17.19 7.02 -6.95
CA TYR A 556 -16.41 8.23 -6.65
C TYR A 556 -16.20 9.13 -7.88
N VAL A 557 -16.35 8.58 -9.09
CA VAL A 557 -16.29 9.31 -10.35
C VAL A 557 -17.54 9.05 -11.19
N PRO A 558 -17.98 10.01 -12.01
CA PRO A 558 -17.36 11.33 -12.23
C PRO A 558 -17.69 12.34 -11.12
N THR A 559 -16.75 13.25 -10.84
CA THR A 559 -16.84 14.33 -9.86
C THR A 559 -17.33 15.65 -10.46
N ALA A 560 -17.02 15.92 -11.72
CA ALA A 560 -17.40 17.14 -12.46
C ALA A 560 -17.78 16.88 -13.93
N GLY A 561 -18.13 15.64 -14.29
CA GLY A 561 -18.56 15.26 -15.64
C GLY A 561 -17.41 14.85 -16.57
N GLU A 562 -16.23 14.64 -16.00
CA GLU A 562 -15.10 13.98 -16.64
C GLU A 562 -15.44 12.55 -17.06
N ASN A 563 -14.59 12.01 -17.93
CA ASN A 563 -14.64 10.62 -18.27
C ASN A 563 -14.23 9.77 -17.05
N PRO A 564 -15.13 8.92 -16.48
CA PRO A 564 -14.83 8.13 -15.30
C PRO A 564 -13.80 7.00 -15.54
N PHE A 565 -13.32 6.85 -16.78
CA PHE A 565 -12.29 5.90 -17.18
C PHE A 565 -11.01 6.59 -17.69
N ALA A 566 -10.84 7.88 -17.37
CA ALA A 566 -9.60 8.61 -17.59
C ALA A 566 -8.74 8.62 -16.31
N VAL A 567 -7.42 8.57 -16.49
CA VAL A 567 -6.44 8.65 -15.39
C VAL A 567 -5.78 10.03 -15.39
N GLY A 568 -5.71 10.66 -14.23
CA GLY A 568 -5.15 11.98 -14.02
C GLY A 568 -5.96 13.17 -14.57
N PRO A 569 -7.32 13.17 -14.64
CA PRO A 569 -8.04 14.34 -15.12
C PRO A 569 -7.76 15.59 -14.27
N TYR A 570 -7.59 15.43 -12.95
CA TYR A 570 -7.27 16.52 -12.04
C TYR A 570 -5.88 17.11 -12.30
N VAL A 571 -4.86 16.26 -12.36
CA VAL A 571 -3.47 16.76 -12.53
C VAL A 571 -3.19 17.30 -13.94
N THR A 572 -3.85 16.75 -14.96
CA THR A 572 -3.66 17.18 -16.36
C THR A 572 -4.59 18.31 -16.78
N GLY A 573 -5.73 18.50 -16.10
CA GLY A 573 -6.81 19.35 -16.58
C GLY A 573 -7.51 18.83 -17.84
N SER A 574 -7.36 17.52 -18.14
CA SER A 574 -7.98 16.88 -19.31
C SER A 574 -9.11 15.94 -18.90
N ASP A 575 -10.34 16.46 -18.95
CA ASP A 575 -11.54 15.73 -18.51
C ASP A 575 -11.95 14.58 -19.45
N GLU A 576 -11.45 14.53 -20.69
CA GLU A 576 -11.85 13.51 -21.67
C GLU A 576 -10.96 12.26 -21.67
N ARG A 577 -9.63 12.46 -21.57
CA ARG A 577 -8.61 11.41 -21.72
C ARG A 577 -7.59 11.37 -20.59
N GLY A 578 -7.57 12.37 -19.72
CA GLY A 578 -6.55 12.52 -18.70
C GLY A 578 -5.15 12.61 -19.32
N ILE A 579 -4.21 11.81 -18.80
CA ILE A 579 -2.84 11.78 -19.30
C ILE A 579 -2.65 10.93 -20.58
N ARG A 580 -3.57 10.00 -20.85
CA ARG A 580 -3.48 9.05 -21.97
C ARG A 580 -3.89 9.69 -23.29
N ASN A 581 -3.59 9.04 -24.42
CA ASN A 581 -4.01 9.49 -25.74
C ASN A 581 -5.53 9.38 -25.92
N TYR A 582 -6.15 8.34 -25.36
CA TYR A 582 -7.59 8.14 -25.38
C TYR A 582 -8.14 7.71 -24.02
N GLY A 583 -9.39 8.10 -23.73
CA GLY A 583 -10.15 7.47 -22.65
C GLY A 583 -10.40 5.99 -22.96
N MET A 584 -10.22 5.11 -21.98
CA MET A 584 -10.25 3.65 -22.19
C MET A 584 -11.56 3.14 -22.82
N ASN A 585 -12.67 3.83 -22.54
CA ASN A 585 -14.01 3.53 -23.03
C ASN A 585 -14.28 3.96 -24.48
N VAL A 586 -13.44 4.83 -25.05
CA VAL A 586 -13.59 5.39 -26.41
C VAL A 586 -12.34 5.20 -27.26
N SER A 587 -11.38 4.42 -26.77
CA SER A 587 -10.12 4.16 -27.48
C SER A 587 -10.37 3.41 -28.80
N PRO A 588 -9.85 3.93 -29.94
CA PRO A 588 -9.94 3.27 -31.23
C PRO A 588 -8.83 2.22 -31.42
N LEU A 589 -7.93 2.07 -30.45
CA LEU A 589 -6.72 1.26 -30.57
C LEU A 589 -7.05 -0.23 -30.59
N ASN A 590 -6.23 -0.98 -31.33
CA ASN A 590 -6.32 -2.42 -31.43
C ASN A 590 -4.92 -3.05 -31.57
N PHE A 591 -4.85 -4.38 -31.60
CA PHE A 591 -3.57 -5.09 -31.60
C PHE A 591 -2.66 -4.77 -32.81
N SER A 592 -3.19 -4.27 -33.94
CA SER A 592 -2.35 -3.83 -35.06
C SER A 592 -1.53 -2.58 -34.77
N ASP A 593 -1.85 -1.87 -33.69
CA ASP A 593 -1.26 -0.58 -33.34
C ASP A 593 -0.03 -0.71 -32.43
N VAL A 594 0.23 -1.92 -31.92
CA VAL A 594 1.38 -2.24 -31.06
C VAL A 594 2.69 -1.85 -31.74
N GLN A 595 3.56 -1.13 -31.01
CA GLN A 595 4.86 -0.62 -31.47
C GLN A 595 4.78 0.35 -32.68
N GLY A 596 3.60 0.86 -33.03
CA GLY A 596 3.40 1.58 -34.29
C GLY A 596 2.71 2.93 -34.19
N TYR A 597 1.82 3.16 -33.22
CA TYR A 597 0.88 4.28 -33.33
C TYR A 597 1.38 5.64 -32.80
N ASP A 598 2.22 5.69 -31.77
CA ASP A 598 2.69 6.96 -31.17
C ASP A 598 4.10 7.40 -31.64
N GLY A 599 4.64 6.76 -32.68
CA GLY A 599 5.83 7.26 -33.40
C GLY A 599 7.13 7.39 -32.60
N SER A 600 7.16 7.07 -31.30
CA SER A 600 8.34 7.10 -30.44
C SER A 600 9.37 6.00 -30.78
N GLY A 601 9.05 5.12 -31.74
CA GLY A 601 9.72 3.85 -31.92
C GLY A 601 9.40 2.89 -30.77
N VAL A 602 9.89 1.65 -30.87
CA VAL A 602 9.89 0.66 -29.77
C VAL A 602 10.31 1.35 -28.47
N GLY A 603 9.43 1.54 -27.47
CA GLY A 603 9.95 2.09 -26.21
C GLY A 603 9.04 2.54 -25.08
N SER A 604 7.87 3.16 -25.31
CA SER A 604 7.02 3.62 -24.20
C SER A 604 6.00 2.54 -23.85
N PRO A 605 6.07 1.92 -22.65
CA PRO A 605 5.08 0.94 -22.24
C PRO A 605 3.69 1.57 -22.06
N HIS A 606 3.59 2.89 -21.80
CA HIS A 606 2.31 3.57 -21.62
C HIS A 606 1.46 3.52 -22.89
N ASP A 607 2.06 3.82 -24.04
CA ASP A 607 1.36 3.97 -25.31
C ASP A 607 0.77 2.62 -25.73
N ASP A 608 1.61 1.58 -25.76
CA ASP A 608 1.19 0.20 -26.04
C ASP A 608 0.21 -0.32 -24.95
N GLY A 609 0.28 0.21 -23.72
CA GLY A 609 -0.63 -0.12 -22.64
C GLY A 609 -2.08 0.29 -22.93
N GLU A 610 -2.30 1.41 -23.62
CA GLU A 610 -3.64 1.86 -24.00
C GLU A 610 -4.39 0.85 -24.88
N ILE A 611 -3.68 0.02 -25.64
CA ILE A 611 -4.25 -1.08 -26.43
C ILE A 611 -4.82 -2.15 -25.49
N TRP A 612 -4.05 -2.53 -24.45
CA TRP A 612 -4.51 -3.51 -23.46
C TRP A 612 -5.67 -2.98 -22.62
N SER A 613 -5.69 -1.67 -22.34
CA SER A 613 -6.78 -1.01 -21.64
C SER A 613 -8.07 -1.04 -22.47
N ALA A 614 -7.99 -0.77 -23.78
CA ALA A 614 -9.13 -0.85 -24.69
C ALA A 614 -9.71 -2.28 -24.77
N VAL A 615 -8.85 -3.31 -24.87
CA VAL A 615 -9.25 -4.71 -24.90
C VAL A 615 -9.94 -5.11 -23.60
N ASN A 616 -9.33 -4.82 -22.45
CA ASN A 616 -9.91 -5.15 -21.15
C ASN A 616 -11.21 -4.40 -20.88
N PHE A 617 -11.33 -3.16 -21.33
CA PHE A 617 -12.59 -2.43 -21.22
C PHE A 617 -13.72 -3.13 -21.99
N GLN A 618 -13.44 -3.66 -23.18
CA GLN A 618 -14.44 -4.45 -23.92
C GLN A 618 -14.81 -5.76 -23.19
N ILE A 619 -13.83 -6.45 -22.60
CA ILE A 619 -14.07 -7.66 -21.77
C ILE A 619 -14.94 -7.31 -20.57
N ARG A 620 -14.62 -6.23 -19.86
CA ARG A 620 -15.41 -5.68 -18.74
C ARG A 620 -16.86 -5.45 -19.17
N GLN A 621 -17.09 -4.78 -20.30
CA GLN A 621 -18.45 -4.55 -20.81
C GLN A 621 -19.17 -5.85 -21.18
N ALA A 622 -18.48 -6.81 -21.77
CA ALA A 622 -19.06 -8.12 -22.09
C ALA A 622 -19.47 -8.90 -20.82
N MET A 623 -18.64 -8.85 -19.77
CA MET A 623 -18.97 -9.45 -18.48
C MET A 623 -20.14 -8.73 -17.80
N ILE A 624 -20.18 -7.39 -17.82
CA ILE A 624 -21.35 -6.63 -17.35
C ILE A 624 -22.59 -7.12 -18.08
N ALA A 625 -22.60 -7.09 -19.43
CA ALA A 625 -23.74 -7.49 -20.24
C ALA A 625 -24.24 -8.91 -19.91
N ARG A 626 -23.31 -9.85 -19.67
CA ARG A 626 -23.63 -11.23 -19.30
C ARG A 626 -24.33 -11.34 -17.95
N TYR A 627 -23.88 -10.61 -16.93
CA TYR A 627 -24.36 -10.79 -15.55
C TYR A 627 -25.39 -9.74 -15.09
N ASN A 628 -25.62 -8.69 -15.88
CA ASN A 628 -26.44 -7.52 -15.49
C ASN A 628 -27.89 -7.88 -15.10
N GLY A 629 -28.46 -8.94 -15.67
CA GLY A 629 -29.83 -9.37 -15.37
C GLY A 629 -30.04 -9.86 -13.94
N GLY A 630 -29.01 -10.45 -13.32
CA GLY A 630 -29.04 -10.92 -11.93
C GLY A 630 -28.27 -10.02 -10.97
N PHE A 631 -27.20 -9.39 -11.45
CA PHE A 631 -26.30 -8.52 -10.68
C PHE A 631 -26.09 -7.20 -11.43
N PRO A 632 -27.04 -6.24 -11.31
CA PRO A 632 -27.00 -5.01 -12.10
C PRO A 632 -25.78 -4.15 -11.78
N ALA A 633 -24.99 -3.78 -12.79
CA ALA A 633 -23.80 -2.94 -12.61
C ALA A 633 -24.13 -1.49 -12.23
N GLY A 634 -25.34 -1.02 -12.55
CA GLY A 634 -25.84 0.30 -12.12
C GLY A 634 -26.40 0.34 -10.69
N ASN A 635 -26.24 -0.72 -9.90
CA ASN A 635 -26.62 -0.74 -8.50
C ASN A 635 -25.40 -0.41 -7.62
N ASN A 636 -25.21 0.85 -7.28
CA ASN A 636 -24.03 1.34 -6.54
C ASN A 636 -23.90 0.67 -5.15
N ALA A 637 -25.02 0.35 -4.49
CA ALA A 637 -24.99 -0.37 -3.22
C ALA A 637 -24.48 -1.82 -3.38
N LEU A 638 -24.78 -2.46 -4.50
CA LEU A 638 -24.24 -3.79 -4.82
C LEU A 638 -22.75 -3.71 -5.18
N GLN A 639 -22.34 -2.74 -6.00
CA GLN A 639 -20.92 -2.51 -6.36
C GLN A 639 -20.09 -2.30 -5.10
N LYS A 640 -20.50 -1.39 -4.22
CA LYS A 640 -19.82 -1.11 -2.96
C LYS A 640 -19.67 -2.35 -2.07
N ARG A 641 -20.75 -3.12 -1.87
CA ARG A 641 -20.67 -4.37 -1.08
C ARG A 641 -19.71 -5.41 -1.67
N CYS A 642 -19.59 -5.43 -2.99
CA CYS A 642 -18.64 -6.29 -3.68
C CYS A 642 -17.19 -5.80 -3.52
N ALA A 643 -16.98 -4.48 -3.64
CA ALA A 643 -15.69 -3.83 -3.44
C ALA A 643 -15.19 -3.94 -1.99
N ASP A 644 -16.10 -3.91 -1.01
CA ASP A 644 -15.82 -4.08 0.42
C ASP A 644 -15.71 -5.58 0.84
N GLY A 645 -15.73 -6.52 -0.13
CA GLY A 645 -15.56 -7.95 0.14
C GLY A 645 -16.70 -8.63 0.91
N ILE A 646 -17.86 -7.98 1.04
CA ILE A 646 -19.05 -8.51 1.75
C ILE A 646 -19.71 -9.64 0.97
N LEU A 647 -19.58 -9.62 -0.36
CA LEU A 647 -20.14 -10.61 -1.26
C LEU A 647 -19.02 -11.32 -2.03
N PRO A 648 -19.13 -12.65 -2.23
CA PRO A 648 -18.24 -13.35 -3.14
C PRO A 648 -18.42 -12.84 -4.57
N ALA A 649 -17.35 -12.91 -5.37
CA ALA A 649 -17.35 -12.42 -6.76
C ALA A 649 -18.47 -13.02 -7.62
N ASP A 650 -18.90 -14.26 -7.33
CA ASP A 650 -19.99 -14.93 -8.03
C ASP A 650 -21.40 -14.35 -7.74
N LYS A 651 -21.49 -13.39 -6.81
CA LYS A 651 -22.69 -12.59 -6.50
C LYS A 651 -22.53 -11.11 -6.87
N CYS A 652 -21.49 -10.78 -7.63
CA CYS A 652 -21.17 -9.41 -7.99
C CYS A 652 -21.49 -9.08 -9.45
N PRO A 653 -21.60 -7.78 -9.79
CA PRO A 653 -21.69 -7.30 -11.16
C PRO A 653 -20.52 -7.77 -12.02
N GLY A 654 -20.71 -7.74 -13.35
CA GLY A 654 -19.72 -8.28 -14.28
C GLY A 654 -18.36 -7.58 -14.25
N ASN A 655 -18.31 -6.29 -13.90
CA ASN A 655 -17.06 -5.54 -13.74
C ASN A 655 -16.21 -6.05 -12.57
N ARG A 656 -16.80 -6.28 -11.38
CA ARG A 656 -16.08 -6.89 -10.25
C ARG A 656 -15.53 -8.27 -10.60
N ARG A 657 -16.30 -9.09 -11.32
CA ARG A 657 -15.86 -10.42 -11.74
C ARG A 657 -14.68 -10.34 -12.71
N TRP A 658 -14.74 -9.41 -13.66
CA TRP A 658 -13.64 -9.16 -14.57
C TRP A 658 -12.38 -8.78 -13.79
N MET A 659 -12.49 -7.86 -12.82
CA MET A 659 -11.34 -7.47 -12.01
C MET A 659 -10.81 -8.62 -11.14
N GLN A 660 -11.70 -9.46 -10.57
CA GLN A 660 -11.28 -10.70 -9.89
C GLN A 660 -10.48 -11.61 -10.83
N THR A 661 -10.96 -11.83 -12.06
CA THR A 661 -10.24 -12.64 -13.06
C THR A 661 -8.88 -12.04 -13.42
N VAL A 662 -8.76 -10.71 -13.48
CA VAL A 662 -7.48 -10.03 -13.70
C VAL A 662 -6.48 -10.33 -12.57
N PHE A 663 -6.92 -10.23 -11.31
CA PHE A 663 -6.07 -10.53 -10.15
C PHE A 663 -5.68 -12.00 -10.06
N ASP A 664 -6.62 -12.91 -10.32
CA ASP A 664 -6.35 -14.35 -10.36
C ASP A 664 -5.35 -14.67 -11.49
N ALA A 665 -5.47 -14.01 -12.64
CA ALA A 665 -4.56 -14.17 -13.76
C ALA A 665 -3.11 -13.72 -13.42
N TYR A 666 -2.90 -12.73 -12.54
CA TYR A 666 -1.54 -12.34 -12.14
C TYR A 666 -0.76 -13.54 -11.58
N LEU A 667 -1.39 -14.36 -10.75
CA LEU A 667 -0.79 -15.55 -10.15
C LEU A 667 -0.46 -16.66 -11.17
N LEU A 668 -1.03 -16.55 -12.38
CA LEU A 668 -0.86 -17.49 -13.49
C LEU A 668 -0.02 -16.92 -14.62
N MET A 669 0.35 -15.64 -14.61
CA MET A 669 1.14 -15.07 -15.70
C MET A 669 2.64 -15.29 -15.47
N PRO A 670 3.41 -15.65 -16.51
CA PRO A 670 4.86 -15.66 -16.44
C PRO A 670 5.41 -14.22 -16.47
N PRO A 671 6.65 -13.98 -15.99
CA PRO A 671 7.25 -12.65 -15.99
C PRO A 671 7.29 -11.96 -17.35
N ALA A 672 7.63 -12.69 -18.41
CA ALA A 672 7.74 -12.15 -19.78
C ALA A 672 6.50 -12.56 -20.61
N VAL A 673 5.31 -12.18 -20.13
CA VAL A 673 4.03 -12.43 -20.81
C VAL A 673 3.83 -11.52 -22.03
N SER A 674 3.09 -11.99 -23.03
CA SER A 674 2.62 -11.16 -24.15
C SER A 674 1.10 -11.01 -24.09
N MET A 675 0.53 -10.04 -24.83
CA MET A 675 -0.93 -9.88 -24.88
C MET A 675 -1.65 -11.09 -25.51
N LEU A 676 -0.92 -12.01 -26.16
CA LEU A 676 -1.46 -13.20 -26.83
C LEU A 676 -1.24 -14.51 -26.07
N GLY A 677 -0.44 -14.51 -24.98
CA GLY A 677 -0.01 -15.71 -24.27
C GLY A 677 1.43 -15.63 -23.79
#